data_AF-A0A661Q716-F1
#
_entry.id   AF-A0A661Q716-F1
#
_cell.length_a   1.000
_cell.length_b   1.000
_cell.length_c   1.000
_cell.angle_alpha   90.00
_cell.angle_beta   90.00
_cell.angle_gamma   90.00
#
_symmetry.space_group_name_H-M   'P 1'
#
loop_
_entity.id
_entity.type
_entity.pdbx_description
1 polymer ?
#
loop_
_entity_poly.entity_id
_entity_poly.type
_entity_poly.pdbx_seq_one_letter_code
_entity_poly.pdbx_strand_id
1 'polypeptide(L)'
;MAYADVFEEASSMADIGQSSLVGMLTRAFLIIEPRPLHLGNTWHADFHEKSGVATILHPSVVEMLEAQVVYLTRCFNYAANKELGQTPSKDAFRAHIWRAYVDLSSIQSPLAGLLFNQQHNLDANVRGQELIHRIGSSDSTDTPLSTRLLLQYNEGTEDDNSLSDTEMFRETSESKLLLRLMQDYFDLHPHARDGLSVAVFRNKDIQPVIAAVHAYLKILAKKPTAQQPNKRYVLNQDRNRPYAISVTLFTESNDETDVSSWVQQWRERWEAAETESKYDLYRRCRFSIAHRIIEKGGLSSFQKLINEQFEADIAVFYNFIGAGEGVNSFEKVDTFDVTSRNLKFPILEKACCTISNPADRYRRKRVVSNRQFALGSYHANLLHSLQSGTHQTGTVVVGAGDFTPWRGLIDCLHKKAEWIICIDPNMDERLIKSPLLESGNEREIIGFGSGVGSHGEDNYTVSTEQFSFADILYRLKAAIKSLYASGAGWSTEECEAVAKGILNIAPELSGLSLVRATGVGDEYIRDFMAYALSRKMLQANDSPLCESLISLDAYRHWFDLSENMRRPDLMWMRVEIESGNRLHIKMHLIECKLGQQSSEHVNKAKSQIDNGLKVLSSAFAPLPGDTGGVSLEDERPDRRYWWMQLHRLIASKTEVIKNRYPDVLAALERLAEGDFEVSWDASVFAFWINRDDEIKRIGYWNAGGSPPVTANVYSIGGGFVRRLITDPEVGDIDWTAFSDQGNEIVVEEGEIIPPEVDDDYTPWEDEDAEDDNHEAPIETAVDVDTPSSDIVTEEHTGAQGSFSHRKDDIPPESTIPRVSAGMGSTVEATDVQTTPEQPVETVGDLNRLGRILLGKTVSSDHPVYWEFGHSDLVNRHMLIFGSSGQGKTYAIQCMLCEMSKFRQNSLIIDYTNGFLPNHLEDVAKEVLAPRQYVVRQEPLPINPFLPQVSDNGGIVIRENSNAIAKRIAGLFDSVYDIGNQQYSVLHRAIMEGVDSLESEMNLDHMLSLIESMAEDKRYKTYAQSLYNKLRPFILDQPFSSGNEGFDWDHLFLKQDPLCNIFQLAGMDMYSGRLITEFILWDLYGHLQSKGKKTDPKVIVLDEVQNLDHKEGSPLSKYLREGRKFGLSLILATQTMSNMKKDERDRMFQAEHKLFFKPADTELKAFADIAALATRQKVDDWIRKLSSLSKGECYSIGKTLSPDGERLVSRALKIRITALEERSFNE
;
A
#
# COMPACT_ATOMS: atom_id res chain seq x y z
N MET A 1 10.63 -26.57 -26.17
CA MET A 1 11.59 -27.22 -27.10
C MET A 1 12.05 -26.23 -28.17
N ALA A 2 11.24 -25.90 -29.20
CA ALA A 2 11.69 -25.01 -30.29
C ALA A 2 12.35 -23.68 -29.86
N TYR A 3 11.85 -23.00 -28.81
CA TYR A 3 12.49 -21.77 -28.30
C TYR A 3 13.89 -22.03 -27.74
N ALA A 4 14.10 -23.10 -26.97
CA ALA A 4 15.41 -23.45 -26.41
C ALA A 4 16.40 -23.87 -27.51
N ASP A 5 15.96 -24.72 -28.45
CA ASP A 5 16.77 -25.23 -29.54
C ASP A 5 17.37 -24.08 -30.38
N VAL A 6 16.57 -23.04 -30.63
CA VAL A 6 16.99 -21.85 -31.38
C VAL A 6 18.07 -21.03 -30.64
N PHE A 7 18.03 -20.94 -29.31
CA PHE A 7 19.08 -20.25 -28.55
C PHE A 7 20.40 -21.03 -28.54
N GLU A 8 20.34 -22.36 -28.44
CA GLU A 8 21.54 -23.20 -28.55
C GLU A 8 22.18 -23.09 -29.93
N GLU A 9 21.37 -23.19 -31.00
CA GLU A 9 21.85 -23.06 -32.37
C GLU A 9 22.43 -21.65 -32.64
N ALA A 10 21.71 -20.60 -32.21
CA ALA A 10 22.17 -19.21 -32.33
C ALA A 10 23.50 -18.97 -31.60
N SER A 11 23.65 -19.50 -30.39
CA SER A 11 24.88 -19.33 -29.60
C SER A 11 26.08 -20.04 -30.26
N SER A 12 25.84 -21.11 -31.02
CA SER A 12 26.88 -21.88 -31.71
C SER A 12 27.35 -21.29 -33.05
N MET A 13 26.74 -20.21 -33.52
CA MET A 13 27.11 -19.55 -34.79
C MET A 13 28.52 -18.94 -34.73
N ALA A 14 29.30 -19.16 -35.81
CA ALA A 14 30.67 -18.64 -35.91
C ALA A 14 30.75 -17.10 -36.00
N ASP A 15 29.71 -16.45 -36.52
CA ASP A 15 29.60 -14.98 -36.59
C ASP A 15 28.22 -14.53 -36.09
N ILE A 16 28.04 -14.65 -34.78
CA ILE A 16 26.77 -14.41 -34.07
C ILE A 16 26.23 -12.98 -34.29
N GLY A 17 27.12 -12.02 -34.55
CA GLY A 17 26.81 -10.60 -34.74
C GLY A 17 26.32 -10.21 -36.14
N GLN A 18 26.30 -11.12 -37.12
CA GLN A 18 25.80 -10.84 -38.47
C GLN A 18 24.34 -11.28 -38.71
N SER A 19 23.76 -12.03 -37.78
CA SER A 19 22.42 -12.61 -37.94
C SER A 19 21.34 -11.69 -37.38
N SER A 20 20.44 -11.21 -38.24
CA SER A 20 19.26 -10.43 -37.79
C SER A 20 18.32 -11.25 -36.89
N LEU A 21 18.32 -12.58 -37.03
CA LEU A 21 17.58 -13.49 -36.15
C LEU A 21 18.07 -13.37 -34.70
N VAL A 22 19.38 -13.24 -34.50
CA VAL A 22 19.95 -13.10 -33.15
C VAL A 22 19.50 -11.80 -32.49
N GLY A 23 19.45 -10.70 -33.26
CA GLY A 23 18.88 -9.42 -32.81
C GLY A 23 17.39 -9.52 -32.48
N MET A 24 16.63 -10.38 -33.15
CA MET A 24 15.23 -10.64 -32.80
C MET A 24 15.09 -11.50 -31.55
N LEU A 25 15.98 -12.48 -31.34
CA LEU A 25 15.95 -13.39 -30.20
C LEU A 25 16.21 -12.69 -28.86
N THR A 26 17.08 -11.67 -28.81
CA THR A 26 17.38 -10.94 -27.56
C THR A 26 16.14 -10.26 -26.95
N ARG A 27 15.10 -9.99 -27.77
CA ARG A 27 13.87 -9.31 -27.38
C ARG A 27 12.59 -10.09 -27.67
N ALA A 28 12.70 -11.34 -28.12
CA ALA A 28 11.54 -12.15 -28.48
C ALA A 28 10.56 -12.25 -27.30
N PHE A 29 9.26 -12.02 -27.55
CA PHE A 29 8.20 -12.01 -26.55
C PHE A 29 8.28 -10.90 -25.48
N LEU A 30 9.24 -9.98 -25.56
CA LEU A 30 9.25 -8.77 -24.73
C LEU A 30 8.33 -7.71 -25.31
N ILE A 31 7.62 -7.02 -24.43
CA ILE A 31 6.99 -5.74 -24.76
C ILE A 31 8.08 -4.69 -24.71
N ILE A 32 8.39 -4.07 -25.84
CA ILE A 32 9.44 -3.03 -25.97
C ILE A 32 8.83 -1.68 -26.32
N GLU A 33 9.62 -0.62 -26.15
CA GLU A 33 9.20 0.74 -26.47
C GLU A 33 8.84 0.88 -27.97
N PRO A 34 7.73 1.57 -28.32
CA PRO A 34 7.39 1.87 -29.71
C PRO A 34 8.52 2.60 -30.43
N ARG A 35 8.93 2.10 -31.60
CA ARG A 35 9.99 2.72 -32.39
C ARG A 35 9.43 3.83 -33.30
N PRO A 36 10.06 5.03 -33.33
CA PRO A 36 9.71 6.07 -34.28
C PRO A 36 9.72 5.57 -35.74
N LEU A 37 8.70 5.94 -36.51
CA LEU A 37 8.53 5.54 -37.91
C LEU A 37 9.75 5.84 -38.81
N HIS A 38 10.56 6.84 -38.45
CA HIS A 38 11.75 7.24 -39.21
C HIS A 38 12.94 6.27 -39.06
N LEU A 39 12.94 5.39 -38.05
CA LEU A 39 13.96 4.35 -37.88
C LEU A 39 13.69 3.12 -38.77
N GLY A 40 12.55 3.07 -39.45
CA GLY A 40 12.17 1.97 -40.35
C GLY A 40 12.11 0.62 -39.64
N ASN A 41 12.49 -0.45 -40.36
CA ASN A 41 12.53 -1.81 -39.80
C ASN A 41 13.92 -2.22 -39.31
N THR A 42 15.00 -1.47 -39.53
CA THR A 42 16.38 -1.96 -39.28
C THR A 42 16.67 -2.30 -37.82
N TRP A 43 15.91 -1.74 -36.89
CA TRP A 43 16.05 -1.96 -35.45
C TRP A 43 15.92 -3.42 -35.00
N HIS A 44 15.22 -4.29 -35.75
CA HIS A 44 15.08 -5.71 -35.37
C HIS A 44 16.40 -6.49 -35.45
N ALA A 45 17.37 -5.99 -36.24
CA ALA A 45 18.69 -6.57 -36.36
C ALA A 45 19.67 -6.10 -35.26
N ASP A 46 19.37 -5.01 -34.55
CA ASP A 46 20.26 -4.47 -33.51
C ASP A 46 20.23 -5.32 -32.24
N PHE A 47 21.37 -5.75 -31.71
CA PHE A 47 21.38 -6.61 -30.50
C PHE A 47 21.05 -5.88 -29.20
N HIS A 48 20.99 -4.54 -29.24
CA HIS A 48 20.78 -3.73 -28.06
C HIS A 48 19.32 -3.28 -27.91
N GLU A 49 18.83 -3.35 -26.67
CA GLU A 49 17.50 -2.95 -26.26
C GLU A 49 17.60 -2.27 -24.89
N LYS A 50 17.08 -1.03 -24.78
CA LYS A 50 17.24 -0.23 -23.56
C LYS A 50 16.43 -0.79 -22.40
N SER A 51 15.20 -1.20 -22.69
CA SER A 51 14.31 -1.81 -21.72
C SER A 51 13.24 -2.66 -22.42
N GLY A 52 12.69 -3.61 -21.68
CA GLY A 52 11.57 -4.42 -22.13
C GLY A 52 10.77 -4.95 -20.93
N VAL A 53 9.55 -5.40 -21.19
CA VAL A 53 8.70 -6.04 -20.17
C VAL A 53 8.43 -7.49 -20.58
N ALA A 54 8.87 -8.41 -19.75
CA ALA A 54 8.49 -9.81 -19.82
C ALA A 54 7.15 -10.00 -19.11
N THR A 55 6.21 -10.67 -19.77
CA THR A 55 4.90 -11.04 -19.22
C THR A 55 4.75 -12.55 -19.21
N ILE A 56 3.59 -13.07 -18.80
CA ILE A 56 3.25 -14.49 -18.92
C ILE A 56 3.40 -15.06 -20.34
N LEU A 57 3.44 -14.20 -21.38
CA LEU A 57 3.67 -14.62 -22.75
C LEU A 57 5.13 -15.00 -23.05
N HIS A 58 6.06 -14.63 -22.17
CA HIS A 58 7.47 -14.95 -22.34
C HIS A 58 7.78 -16.38 -21.87
N PRO A 59 8.43 -17.24 -22.68
CA PRO A 59 8.71 -18.64 -22.31
C PRO A 59 9.42 -18.83 -20.97
N SER A 60 10.40 -17.98 -20.62
CA SER A 60 11.07 -18.04 -19.31
C SER A 60 10.13 -17.80 -18.12
N VAL A 61 9.11 -16.93 -18.26
CA VAL A 61 8.12 -16.70 -17.19
C VAL A 61 7.24 -17.94 -17.01
N VAL A 62 6.87 -18.60 -18.12
CA VAL A 62 6.10 -19.86 -18.09
C VAL A 62 6.89 -20.99 -17.41
N GLU A 63 8.18 -21.14 -17.71
CA GLU A 63 9.06 -22.13 -17.05
C GLU A 63 9.08 -21.93 -15.52
N MET A 64 9.17 -20.67 -15.08
CA MET A 64 9.19 -20.33 -13.67
C MET A 64 7.82 -20.53 -13.00
N LEU A 65 6.73 -20.22 -13.69
CA LEU A 65 5.38 -20.47 -13.17
C LEU A 65 5.11 -21.96 -12.97
N GLU A 66 5.51 -22.81 -13.93
CA GLU A 66 5.42 -24.26 -13.79
C GLU A 66 6.18 -24.74 -12.54
N ALA A 67 7.42 -24.29 -12.38
CA ALA A 67 8.24 -24.61 -11.22
C ALA A 67 7.65 -24.08 -9.89
N GLN A 68 6.99 -22.92 -9.91
CA GLN A 68 6.32 -22.35 -8.73
C GLN A 68 5.19 -23.26 -8.26
N VAL A 69 4.36 -23.74 -9.20
CA VAL A 69 3.26 -24.68 -8.91
C VAL A 69 3.79 -25.98 -8.30
N VAL A 70 4.87 -26.53 -8.86
CA VAL A 70 5.53 -27.74 -8.33
C VAL A 70 6.02 -27.52 -6.89
N TYR A 71 6.68 -26.38 -6.64
CA TYR A 71 7.19 -26.03 -5.32
C TYR A 71 6.07 -25.88 -4.28
N LEU A 72 5.02 -25.10 -4.58
CA LEU A 72 3.90 -24.90 -3.66
C LEU A 72 3.17 -26.21 -3.34
N THR A 73 3.01 -27.09 -4.34
CA THR A 73 2.42 -28.42 -4.15
C THR A 73 3.28 -29.27 -3.19
N ARG A 74 4.61 -29.21 -3.31
CA ARG A 74 5.53 -29.93 -2.42
C ARG A 74 5.54 -29.35 -1.01
N CYS A 75 5.55 -28.03 -0.87
CA CYS A 75 5.40 -27.35 0.42
C CYS A 75 4.09 -27.72 1.13
N PHE A 76 2.98 -27.75 0.38
CA PHE A 76 1.69 -28.16 0.93
C PHE A 76 1.73 -29.60 1.45
N ASN A 77 2.25 -30.53 0.63
CA ASN A 77 2.38 -31.93 1.02
C ASN A 77 3.28 -32.09 2.26
N TYR A 78 4.40 -31.38 2.30
CA TYR A 78 5.31 -31.39 3.46
C TYR A 78 4.61 -30.88 4.72
N ALA A 79 3.97 -29.70 4.66
CA ALA A 79 3.26 -29.12 5.79
C ALA A 79 2.12 -30.03 6.26
N ALA A 80 1.31 -30.55 5.34
CA ALA A 80 0.21 -31.46 5.65
C ALA A 80 0.70 -32.78 6.29
N ASN A 81 1.75 -33.39 5.77
CA ASN A 81 2.31 -34.63 6.32
C ASN A 81 2.89 -34.41 7.73
N LYS A 82 3.55 -33.26 7.97
CA LYS A 82 4.08 -32.90 9.28
C LYS A 82 2.96 -32.80 10.32
N GLU A 83 1.85 -32.15 9.98
CA GLU A 83 0.69 -32.01 10.86
C GLU A 83 -0.04 -33.35 11.08
N LEU A 84 -0.23 -34.14 10.02
CA LEU A 84 -0.88 -35.47 10.11
C LEU A 84 -0.06 -36.48 10.91
N GLY A 85 1.26 -36.29 11.02
CA GLY A 85 2.17 -37.11 11.82
C GLY A 85 2.20 -36.75 13.31
N GLN A 86 1.60 -35.63 13.71
CA GLN A 86 1.57 -35.15 15.09
C GLN A 86 0.18 -35.34 15.72
N THR A 87 0.09 -35.23 17.05
CA THR A 87 -1.20 -35.26 17.75
C THR A 87 -2.06 -34.09 17.27
N PRO A 88 -3.32 -34.30 16.86
CA PRO A 88 -4.18 -33.23 16.34
C PRO A 88 -4.26 -32.05 17.32
N SER A 89 -3.85 -30.87 16.85
CA SER A 89 -3.94 -29.60 17.58
C SER A 89 -4.97 -28.68 16.93
N LYS A 90 -5.62 -27.82 17.72
CA LYS A 90 -6.47 -26.74 17.21
C LYS A 90 -5.68 -25.72 16.37
N ASP A 91 -4.35 -25.65 16.57
CA ASP A 91 -3.45 -24.70 15.91
C ASP A 91 -2.65 -25.33 14.76
N ALA A 92 -3.10 -26.47 14.22
CA ALA A 92 -2.45 -27.13 13.10
C ALA A 92 -2.52 -26.27 11.83
N PHE A 93 -1.44 -26.23 11.04
CA PHE A 93 -1.36 -25.47 9.78
C PHE A 93 -1.46 -23.94 9.95
N ARG A 94 -0.65 -23.37 10.85
CA ARG A 94 -0.62 -21.93 11.13
C ARG A 94 -0.42 -21.09 9.85
N ALA A 95 -1.25 -20.06 9.67
CA ALA A 95 -1.28 -19.26 8.45
C ALA A 95 0.08 -18.63 8.10
N HIS A 96 0.87 -18.21 9.09
CA HIS A 96 2.19 -17.63 8.87
C HIS A 96 3.21 -18.63 8.27
N ILE A 97 3.08 -19.93 8.56
CA ILE A 97 3.97 -20.97 8.02
C ILE A 97 3.68 -21.17 6.52
N TRP A 98 2.41 -21.28 6.15
CA TRP A 98 2.02 -21.38 4.74
C TRP A 98 2.41 -20.13 3.95
N ARG A 99 2.19 -18.93 4.52
CA ARG A 99 2.62 -17.66 3.91
C ARG A 99 4.11 -17.61 3.65
N ALA A 100 4.95 -18.08 4.58
CA ALA A 100 6.40 -18.15 4.34
C ALA A 100 6.75 -19.00 3.11
N TYR A 101 6.04 -20.11 2.86
CA TYR A 101 6.23 -20.88 1.61
C TYR A 101 5.74 -20.13 0.37
N VAL A 102 4.61 -19.42 0.46
CA VAL A 102 4.10 -18.59 -0.64
C VAL A 102 5.09 -17.49 -0.99
N ASP A 103 5.64 -16.78 -0.01
CA ASP A 103 6.63 -15.71 -0.19
C ASP A 103 7.89 -16.26 -0.88
N LEU A 104 8.42 -17.40 -0.39
CA LEU A 104 9.55 -18.10 -1.01
C LEU A 104 9.30 -18.59 -2.44
N SER A 105 8.05 -18.64 -2.89
CA SER A 105 7.68 -19.07 -4.24
C SER A 105 7.68 -17.94 -5.27
N SER A 106 8.09 -16.72 -4.90
CA SER A 106 7.98 -15.56 -5.80
C SER A 106 8.85 -15.67 -7.04
N ILE A 107 8.26 -15.42 -8.21
CA ILE A 107 8.97 -15.38 -9.50
C ILE A 107 9.82 -14.10 -9.54
N GLN A 108 11.13 -14.25 -9.73
CA GLN A 108 12.08 -13.13 -9.78
C GLN A 108 13.07 -13.28 -10.93
N SER A 109 13.35 -12.19 -11.64
CA SER A 109 14.34 -12.13 -12.74
C SER A 109 14.24 -13.25 -13.79
N PRO A 110 13.13 -13.36 -14.54
CA PRO A 110 12.99 -14.35 -15.61
C PRO A 110 14.05 -14.25 -16.71
N LEU A 111 14.47 -13.01 -16.99
CA LEU A 111 15.67 -12.69 -17.75
C LEU A 111 16.54 -11.78 -16.88
N ALA A 112 17.86 -11.97 -16.94
CA ALA A 112 18.79 -11.35 -16.01
C ALA A 112 19.30 -9.96 -16.44
N GLY A 113 18.97 -9.51 -17.64
CA GLY A 113 19.37 -8.19 -18.15
C GLY A 113 19.26 -8.06 -19.67
N LEU A 114 19.63 -6.89 -20.19
CA LEU A 114 19.70 -6.59 -21.63
C LEU A 114 20.99 -5.83 -21.95
N LEU A 115 21.49 -5.98 -23.18
CA LEU A 115 22.52 -5.08 -23.70
C LEU A 115 21.83 -3.78 -24.13
N PHE A 116 22.15 -2.62 -23.54
CA PHE A 116 21.31 -1.42 -23.74
C PHE A 116 21.85 -0.42 -24.77
N ASN A 117 23.10 -0.57 -25.21
CA ASN A 117 23.72 0.35 -26.17
C ASN A 117 24.64 -0.36 -27.19
N GLN A 118 25.14 0.42 -28.16
CA GLN A 118 26.07 -0.05 -29.20
C GLN A 118 27.43 -0.50 -28.65
N GLN A 119 27.80 -0.09 -27.43
CA GLN A 119 29.00 -0.57 -26.75
C GLN A 119 28.77 -1.94 -26.07
N HIS A 120 27.58 -2.52 -26.22
CA HIS A 120 27.17 -3.77 -25.58
C HIS A 120 27.30 -3.70 -24.05
N ASN A 121 27.00 -2.55 -23.45
CA ASN A 121 26.91 -2.42 -22.01
C ASN A 121 25.66 -3.16 -21.51
N LEU A 122 25.80 -3.87 -20.39
CA LEU A 122 24.74 -4.65 -19.77
C LEU A 122 23.96 -3.79 -18.77
N ASP A 123 22.63 -3.79 -18.88
CA ASP A 123 21.73 -3.34 -17.84
C ASP A 123 21.04 -4.56 -17.20
N ALA A 124 21.34 -4.78 -15.92
CA ALA A 124 20.82 -5.89 -15.12
C ALA A 124 19.74 -5.42 -14.12
N ASN A 125 19.18 -4.21 -14.31
CA ASN A 125 18.08 -3.69 -13.50
C ASN A 125 16.78 -4.40 -13.88
N VAL A 126 16.41 -5.44 -13.12
CA VAL A 126 15.16 -6.17 -13.29
C VAL A 126 14.22 -5.82 -12.13
N ARG A 127 13.00 -5.38 -12.44
CA ARG A 127 11.98 -5.04 -11.46
C ARG A 127 10.65 -5.61 -11.91
N GLY A 128 9.98 -6.37 -11.03
CA GLY A 128 8.72 -7.00 -11.36
C GLY A 128 8.08 -7.64 -10.15
N GLN A 129 6.81 -8.01 -10.31
CA GLN A 129 6.06 -8.77 -9.33
C GLN A 129 5.26 -9.83 -10.09
N GLU A 130 5.27 -11.05 -9.56
CA GLU A 130 4.57 -12.20 -10.13
C GLU A 130 4.89 -12.44 -11.61
N LEU A 131 3.94 -12.16 -12.51
CA LEU A 131 4.00 -12.51 -13.92
C LEU A 131 4.48 -11.36 -14.82
N ILE A 132 4.80 -10.19 -14.26
CA ILE A 132 5.19 -8.99 -15.02
C ILE A 132 6.53 -8.47 -14.52
N HIS A 133 7.53 -8.46 -15.39
CA HIS A 133 8.90 -8.07 -15.08
C HIS A 133 9.45 -7.09 -16.10
N ARG A 134 9.79 -5.87 -15.67
CA ARG A 134 10.56 -4.92 -16.45
C ARG A 134 12.05 -5.27 -16.34
N ILE A 135 12.72 -5.27 -17.48
CA ILE A 135 14.15 -5.52 -17.61
C ILE A 135 14.76 -4.26 -18.24
N GLY A 136 15.83 -3.75 -17.64
CA GLY A 136 16.50 -2.53 -18.06
C GLY A 136 15.83 -1.25 -17.55
N SER A 137 16.50 -0.13 -17.83
CA SER A 137 16.13 1.20 -17.36
C SER A 137 15.48 2.02 -18.47
N SER A 138 14.38 2.70 -18.16
CA SER A 138 13.68 3.61 -19.09
C SER A 138 14.21 5.04 -18.98
N ASP A 139 14.28 5.76 -20.11
CA ASP A 139 14.71 7.18 -20.15
C ASP A 139 13.67 8.14 -19.52
N SER A 140 12.42 7.71 -19.32
CA SER A 140 11.37 8.56 -18.75
C SER A 140 11.43 8.60 -17.23
N THR A 141 11.72 9.78 -16.67
CA THR A 141 11.58 10.10 -15.24
C THR A 141 10.13 10.30 -14.81
N ASP A 142 9.24 10.57 -15.76
CA ASP A 142 7.83 10.81 -15.49
C ASP A 142 6.99 9.55 -15.79
N THR A 143 6.32 9.04 -14.77
CA THR A 143 5.19 8.13 -14.95
C THR A 143 4.14 8.87 -15.78
N PRO A 144 3.79 8.42 -17.00
CA PRO A 144 2.78 9.10 -17.81
C PRO A 144 1.48 9.21 -17.00
N LEU A 145 0.79 10.36 -17.09
CA LEU A 145 -0.51 10.59 -16.44
C LEU A 145 -1.50 9.43 -16.71
N SER A 146 -1.40 8.80 -17.89
CA SER A 146 -2.18 7.63 -18.28
C SER A 146 -1.91 6.38 -17.44
N THR A 147 -0.68 6.16 -16.95
CA THR A 147 -0.35 5.02 -16.08
C THR A 147 -0.89 5.27 -14.67
N ARG A 148 -0.86 6.53 -14.20
CA ARG A 148 -1.51 6.96 -12.94
C ARG A 148 -3.04 6.79 -13.01
N LEU A 149 -3.64 7.10 -14.16
CA LEU A 149 -5.07 6.86 -14.41
C LEU A 149 -5.40 5.36 -14.53
N LEU A 150 -4.49 4.52 -15.03
CA LEU A 150 -4.67 3.07 -15.15
C LEU A 150 -4.51 2.32 -13.82
N LEU A 151 -3.62 2.76 -12.94
CA LEU A 151 -3.50 2.22 -11.57
C LEU A 151 -4.74 2.55 -10.73
N GLN A 152 -5.39 3.69 -10.99
CA GLN A 152 -6.71 4.02 -10.45
C GLN A 152 -7.84 3.09 -10.95
N TYR A 153 -7.65 2.26 -11.99
CA TYR A 153 -8.66 1.26 -12.37
C TYR A 153 -8.62 -0.03 -11.53
N ASN A 154 -7.64 -0.18 -10.63
CA ASN A 154 -7.78 -1.10 -9.50
C ASN A 154 -8.61 -0.50 -8.35
N GLU A 155 -9.15 0.72 -8.49
CA GLU A 155 -10.32 1.17 -7.73
C GLU A 155 -11.57 0.40 -8.20
N GLY A 156 -11.60 -0.89 -7.90
CA GLY A 156 -12.87 -1.55 -7.68
C GLY A 156 -13.55 -0.80 -6.55
N THR A 157 -14.52 0.05 -6.90
CA THR A 157 -15.80 0.27 -6.19
C THR A 157 -15.69 0.55 -4.69
N GLU A 158 -16.20 1.71 -4.27
CA GLU A 158 -15.94 2.37 -2.98
C GLU A 158 -16.16 1.51 -1.69
N ASP A 159 -16.75 0.30 -1.77
CA ASP A 159 -16.87 -0.67 -0.66
C ASP A 159 -15.78 -1.78 -0.59
N ASP A 160 -15.07 -2.12 -1.67
CA ASP A 160 -14.05 -3.21 -1.68
C ASP A 160 -12.62 -2.71 -1.39
N ASN A 161 -12.45 -1.41 -1.14
CA ASN A 161 -11.15 -0.75 -1.02
C ASN A 161 -10.76 -0.36 0.43
N SER A 162 -11.53 -0.74 1.45
CA SER A 162 -11.00 -0.72 2.81
C SER A 162 -10.06 -1.91 2.96
N LEU A 163 -8.75 -1.66 3.04
CA LEU A 163 -7.78 -2.70 3.40
C LEU A 163 -8.26 -3.34 4.70
N SER A 164 -8.41 -4.67 4.71
CA SER A 164 -8.84 -5.37 5.92
C SER A 164 -7.82 -5.14 7.04
N ASP A 165 -8.25 -5.16 8.29
CA ASP A 165 -7.31 -5.05 9.43
C ASP A 165 -6.27 -6.17 9.40
N THR A 166 -6.68 -7.35 8.89
CA THR A 166 -5.81 -8.51 8.68
C THR A 166 -4.71 -8.24 7.66
N GLU A 167 -4.99 -7.46 6.60
CA GLU A 167 -3.98 -7.06 5.61
C GLU A 167 -3.11 -5.90 6.11
N MET A 168 -3.71 -4.92 6.79
CA MET A 168 -2.99 -3.75 7.27
C MET A 168 -1.99 -4.10 8.38
N PHE A 169 -2.44 -4.86 9.37
CA PHE A 169 -1.61 -5.29 10.49
C PHE A 169 -0.98 -6.66 10.24
N ARG A 170 -0.96 -7.11 8.99
CA ARG A 170 -0.38 -8.39 8.58
C ARG A 170 1.06 -8.50 9.04
N GLU A 171 1.35 -9.56 9.79
CA GLU A 171 2.71 -9.88 10.18
C GLU A 171 3.51 -10.40 8.99
N THR A 172 4.69 -9.81 8.76
CA THR A 172 5.66 -10.21 7.73
C THR A 172 7.04 -10.38 8.35
N SER A 173 7.97 -11.05 7.65
CA SER A 173 9.37 -11.20 8.11
C SER A 173 10.03 -9.84 8.37
N GLU A 174 9.72 -8.83 7.54
CA GLU A 174 10.22 -7.47 7.70
C GLU A 174 9.61 -6.75 8.91
N SER A 175 8.29 -6.91 9.13
CA SER A 175 7.64 -6.31 10.30
C SER A 175 8.15 -6.93 11.61
N LYS A 176 8.43 -8.24 11.62
CA LYS A 176 9.06 -8.94 12.76
C LYS A 176 10.46 -8.41 13.06
N LEU A 177 11.28 -8.19 12.04
CA LEU A 177 12.62 -7.65 12.23
C LEU A 177 12.56 -6.26 12.87
N LEU A 178 11.75 -5.35 12.30
CA LEU A 178 11.62 -4.00 12.83
C LEU A 178 11.05 -4.01 14.26
N LEU A 179 10.05 -4.86 14.53
CA LEU A 179 9.51 -5.05 15.87
C LEU A 179 10.58 -5.45 16.88
N ARG A 180 11.40 -6.47 16.56
CA ARG A 180 12.50 -6.93 17.42
C ARG A 180 13.50 -5.82 17.70
N LEU A 181 13.83 -5.01 16.70
CA LEU A 181 14.74 -3.88 16.85
C LEU A 181 14.14 -2.76 17.71
N MET A 182 12.82 -2.51 17.62
CA MET A 182 12.12 -1.58 18.49
C MET A 182 12.06 -2.08 19.94
N GLN A 183 11.87 -3.39 20.16
CA GLN A 183 11.93 -3.99 21.49
C GLN A 183 13.33 -3.91 22.09
N ASP A 184 14.36 -4.29 21.32
CA ASP A 184 15.76 -4.18 21.74
C ASP A 184 16.10 -2.71 22.09
N TYR A 185 15.67 -1.74 21.29
CA TYR A 185 15.85 -0.33 21.61
C TYR A 185 15.15 0.07 22.92
N PHE A 186 13.91 -0.36 23.10
CA PHE A 186 13.12 -0.08 24.30
C PHE A 186 13.78 -0.62 25.58
N ASP A 187 14.33 -1.83 25.53
CA ASP A 187 14.95 -2.46 26.68
C ASP A 187 16.28 -1.79 27.06
N LEU A 188 16.99 -1.24 26.08
CA LEU A 188 18.29 -0.60 26.27
C LEU A 188 18.18 0.85 26.76
N HIS A 189 17.10 1.55 26.40
CA HIS A 189 16.94 2.99 26.60
C HIS A 189 15.77 3.33 27.54
N PRO A 190 16.03 3.75 28.80
CA PRO A 190 14.96 4.05 29.76
C PRO A 190 13.95 5.11 29.28
N HIS A 191 14.37 6.09 28.49
CA HIS A 191 13.48 7.13 27.93
C HIS A 191 12.47 6.58 26.92
N ALA A 192 12.74 5.43 26.30
CA ALA A 192 11.81 4.77 25.38
C ALA A 192 10.50 4.33 26.07
N ARG A 193 10.46 4.33 27.41
CA ARG A 193 9.25 4.12 28.22
C ARG A 193 8.28 5.32 28.19
N ASP A 194 8.73 6.48 27.72
CA ASP A 194 7.90 7.67 27.57
C ASP A 194 7.44 7.91 26.14
N GLY A 195 8.23 7.48 25.17
CA GLY A 195 7.86 7.50 23.77
C GLY A 195 8.95 6.98 22.85
N LEU A 196 8.63 6.86 21.56
CA LEU A 196 9.54 6.40 20.51
C LEU A 196 9.30 7.16 19.20
N SER A 197 10.36 7.70 18.61
CA SER A 197 10.36 8.38 17.31
C SER A 197 11.11 7.55 16.27
N VAL A 198 10.41 7.03 15.26
CA VAL A 198 10.96 6.21 14.19
C VAL A 198 10.90 6.96 12.86
N ALA A 199 12.04 7.06 12.19
CA ALA A 199 12.14 7.58 10.83
C ALA A 199 12.41 6.42 9.86
N VAL A 200 11.69 6.35 8.75
CA VAL A 200 11.82 5.25 7.78
C VAL A 200 11.97 5.81 6.38
N PHE A 201 13.07 5.49 5.72
CA PHE A 201 13.25 5.68 4.28
C PHE A 201 12.90 4.40 3.54
N ARG A 202 11.85 4.44 2.72
CA ARG A 202 11.37 3.28 1.96
C ARG A 202 10.57 3.73 0.73
N ASN A 203 10.97 3.26 -0.44
CA ASN A 203 10.34 3.63 -1.72
C ASN A 203 9.24 2.66 -2.19
N LYS A 204 8.84 1.70 -1.35
CA LYS A 204 7.89 0.62 -1.63
C LYS A 204 6.82 0.56 -0.55
N ASP A 205 5.97 -0.47 -0.61
CA ASP A 205 4.96 -0.85 0.39
C ASP A 205 5.39 -0.58 1.85
N ILE A 206 4.64 0.28 2.56
CA ILE A 206 4.90 0.66 3.96
C ILE A 206 4.16 -0.24 4.97
N GLN A 207 3.35 -1.20 4.51
CA GLN A 207 2.59 -2.13 5.36
C GLN A 207 3.46 -2.81 6.44
N PRO A 208 4.69 -3.30 6.16
CA PRO A 208 5.52 -3.90 7.21
C PRO A 208 5.86 -2.94 8.37
N VAL A 209 5.97 -1.64 8.08
CA VAL A 209 6.23 -0.61 9.10
C VAL A 209 4.98 -0.42 9.97
N ILE A 210 3.80 -0.35 9.34
CA ILE A 210 2.51 -0.23 10.03
C ILE A 210 2.29 -1.42 10.97
N ALA A 211 2.49 -2.64 10.46
CA ALA A 211 2.35 -3.86 11.26
C ALA A 211 3.35 -3.93 12.41
N ALA A 212 4.62 -3.54 12.20
CA ALA A 212 5.63 -3.53 13.26
C ALA A 212 5.27 -2.54 14.38
N VAL A 213 4.85 -1.32 14.03
CA VAL A 213 4.45 -0.30 15.00
C VAL A 213 3.20 -0.74 15.76
N HIS A 214 2.19 -1.26 15.07
CA HIS A 214 0.98 -1.76 15.71
C HIS A 214 1.27 -2.92 16.67
N ALA A 215 2.07 -3.89 16.25
CA ALA A 215 2.50 -5.02 17.07
C ALA A 215 3.30 -4.55 18.30
N TYR A 216 4.19 -3.58 18.12
CA TYR A 216 4.95 -2.98 19.21
C TYR A 216 4.04 -2.36 20.27
N LEU A 217 3.04 -1.56 19.85
CA LEU A 217 2.07 -0.96 20.77
C LEU A 217 1.21 -2.02 21.48
N LYS A 218 0.78 -3.07 20.77
CA LYS A 218 0.05 -4.19 21.39
C LYS A 218 0.89 -4.88 22.49
N ILE A 219 2.20 -5.08 22.28
CA ILE A 219 3.12 -5.60 23.32
C ILE A 219 3.18 -4.67 24.54
N LEU A 220 3.24 -3.36 24.32
CA LEU A 220 3.24 -2.38 25.41
C LEU A 220 1.89 -2.34 26.18
N ALA A 221 0.79 -2.79 25.56
CA ALA A 221 -0.55 -2.83 26.15
C ALA A 221 -0.91 -4.16 26.82
N LYS A 222 -0.17 -5.25 26.54
CA LYS A 222 -0.45 -6.58 27.10
C LYS A 222 -0.20 -6.61 28.61
N LYS A 223 -1.25 -6.83 29.40
CA LYS A 223 -1.16 -6.89 30.87
C LYS A 223 -0.30 -8.09 31.33
N PRO A 224 0.59 -7.91 32.32
CA PRO A 224 1.35 -9.03 32.89
C PRO A 224 0.41 -9.94 33.70
N THR A 225 0.60 -11.25 33.58
CA THR A 225 -0.08 -12.26 34.42
C THR A 225 0.95 -12.99 35.28
N ALA A 226 0.50 -13.74 36.30
CA ALA A 226 1.38 -14.54 37.15
C ALA A 226 2.15 -15.63 36.37
N GLN A 227 1.63 -16.02 35.20
CA GLN A 227 2.21 -17.05 34.31
C GLN A 227 3.04 -16.43 33.17
N GLN A 228 2.68 -15.22 32.71
CA GLN A 228 3.38 -14.48 31.67
C GLN A 228 3.71 -13.06 32.17
N PRO A 229 4.89 -12.84 32.80
CA PRO A 229 5.35 -11.49 33.09
C PRO A 229 5.54 -10.70 31.78
N ASN A 230 5.27 -9.40 31.82
CA ASN A 230 5.59 -8.49 30.72
C ASN A 230 6.28 -7.25 31.29
N LYS A 231 7.61 -7.20 31.16
CA LYS A 231 8.42 -6.05 31.63
C LYS A 231 8.21 -4.79 30.78
N ARG A 232 7.62 -4.94 29.59
CA ARG A 232 7.34 -3.86 28.63
C ARG A 232 5.92 -3.31 28.75
N TYR A 233 5.13 -3.74 29.74
CA TYR A 233 3.79 -3.22 29.98
C TYR A 233 3.81 -1.75 30.43
N VAL A 234 3.55 -0.84 29.48
CA VAL A 234 3.62 0.61 29.69
C VAL A 234 2.31 1.31 29.33
N LEU A 235 1.52 0.77 28.39
CA LEU A 235 0.21 1.32 28.02
C LEU A 235 -0.88 0.85 28.99
N ASN A 236 -0.70 1.15 30.28
CA ASN A 236 -1.65 0.85 31.34
C ASN A 236 -2.69 1.96 31.53
N GLN A 237 -3.81 1.64 32.20
CA GLN A 237 -4.91 2.60 32.43
C GLN A 237 -4.54 3.70 33.43
N ASP A 238 -3.56 3.44 34.30
CA ASP A 238 -3.13 4.35 35.37
C ASP A 238 -2.05 5.36 34.92
N ARG A 239 -1.70 5.37 33.62
CA ARG A 239 -0.64 6.23 33.09
C ARG A 239 -1.12 7.68 32.97
N ASN A 240 -0.47 8.58 33.70
CA ASN A 240 -0.80 10.02 33.69
C ASN A 240 -0.49 10.76 32.37
N ARG A 241 0.41 10.24 31.53
CA ARG A 241 0.81 10.86 30.26
C ARG A 241 0.69 9.86 29.12
N PRO A 242 0.03 10.18 27.99
CA PRO A 242 0.00 9.30 26.83
C PRO A 242 1.41 8.95 26.35
N TYR A 243 1.60 7.72 25.89
CA TYR A 243 2.86 7.30 25.28
C TYR A 243 3.07 8.01 23.95
N ALA A 244 4.18 8.72 23.76
CA ALA A 244 4.41 9.46 22.52
C ALA A 244 4.97 8.51 21.44
N ILE A 245 4.34 8.43 20.27
CA ILE A 245 4.89 7.69 19.14
C ILE A 245 4.86 8.55 17.89
N SER A 246 6.00 8.67 17.23
CA SER A 246 6.17 9.48 16.02
C SER A 246 6.76 8.63 14.92
N VAL A 247 6.13 8.63 13.74
CA VAL A 247 6.62 7.92 12.55
C VAL A 247 6.84 8.93 11.42
N THR A 248 8.07 9.09 10.95
CA THR A 248 8.39 9.93 9.78
C THR A 248 8.79 9.07 8.61
N LEU A 249 7.98 9.05 7.56
CA LEU A 249 8.19 8.30 6.33
C LEU A 249 8.87 9.18 5.27
N PHE A 250 9.92 8.66 4.65
CA PHE A 250 10.65 9.27 3.55
C PHE A 250 10.55 8.41 2.31
N THR A 251 10.12 9.00 1.19
CA THR A 251 9.93 8.29 -0.08
C THR A 251 10.47 9.11 -1.25
N GLU A 252 11.01 8.45 -2.28
CA GLU A 252 11.39 9.11 -3.54
C GLU A 252 10.17 9.38 -4.44
N SER A 253 10.20 10.51 -5.15
CA SER A 253 9.06 11.22 -5.79
C SER A 253 8.35 10.56 -7.00
N ASN A 254 8.17 9.24 -7.06
CA ASN A 254 7.62 8.61 -8.28
C ASN A 254 6.11 8.29 -8.25
N ASP A 255 5.51 8.02 -7.08
CA ASP A 255 4.05 7.99 -6.90
C ASP A 255 3.69 8.15 -5.40
N GLU A 256 2.83 9.11 -5.07
CA GLU A 256 2.45 9.42 -3.68
C GLU A 256 1.17 8.69 -3.24
N THR A 257 0.39 8.18 -4.20
CA THR A 257 -0.98 7.68 -3.97
C THR A 257 -1.00 6.49 -3.04
N ASP A 258 -0.09 5.53 -3.23
CA ASP A 258 -0.11 4.27 -2.50
C ASP A 258 0.27 4.48 -1.02
N VAL A 259 1.36 5.21 -0.77
CA VAL A 259 1.82 5.53 0.59
C VAL A 259 0.82 6.44 1.30
N SER A 260 0.26 7.42 0.60
CA SER A 260 -0.78 8.29 1.18
C SER A 260 -2.05 7.52 1.52
N SER A 261 -2.45 6.55 0.68
CA SER A 261 -3.59 5.66 0.94
C SER A 261 -3.36 4.81 2.21
N TRP A 262 -2.19 4.15 2.32
CA TRP A 262 -1.82 3.40 3.51
C TRP A 262 -1.82 4.26 4.78
N VAL A 263 -1.26 5.47 4.73
CA VAL A 263 -1.23 6.41 5.85
C VAL A 263 -2.64 6.87 6.23
N GLN A 264 -3.50 7.19 5.24
CA GLN A 264 -4.87 7.62 5.46
C GLN A 264 -5.71 6.53 6.12
N GLN A 265 -5.63 5.30 5.61
CA GLN A 265 -6.38 4.17 6.17
C GLN A 265 -5.87 3.79 7.57
N TRP A 266 -4.57 3.87 7.83
CA TRP A 266 -4.03 3.62 9.17
C TRP A 266 -4.53 4.66 10.17
N ARG A 267 -4.62 5.92 9.72
CA ARG A 267 -5.19 7.02 10.48
C ARG A 267 -6.68 6.79 10.81
N GLU A 268 -7.47 6.24 9.91
CA GLU A 268 -8.86 5.89 10.24
C GLU A 268 -8.97 4.91 11.42
N ARG A 269 -8.02 3.97 11.57
CA ARG A 269 -7.99 3.04 12.71
C ARG A 269 -7.58 3.72 14.02
N TRP A 270 -6.71 4.72 13.96
CA TRP A 270 -6.42 5.54 15.15
C TRP A 270 -7.67 6.35 15.57
N GLU A 271 -8.51 6.74 14.61
CA GLU A 271 -9.65 7.66 14.83
C GLU A 271 -10.81 6.84 15.38
N ALA A 272 -11.01 5.65 14.82
CA ALA A 272 -11.93 4.64 15.32
C ALA A 272 -11.60 4.18 16.75
N ALA A 273 -10.36 4.37 17.26
CA ALA A 273 -10.02 4.06 18.65
C ALA A 273 -10.81 4.87 19.69
N GLU A 274 -11.47 5.96 19.31
CA GLU A 274 -12.39 6.69 20.19
C GLU A 274 -13.69 5.92 20.45
N THR A 275 -14.12 5.07 19.49
CA THR A 275 -15.42 4.39 19.50
C THR A 275 -15.30 2.86 19.56
N GLU A 276 -14.24 2.28 19.03
CA GLU A 276 -14.04 0.83 18.89
C GLU A 276 -12.96 0.30 19.85
N SER A 277 -13.32 -0.70 20.65
CA SER A 277 -12.45 -1.29 21.67
C SER A 277 -11.23 -2.02 21.08
N LYS A 278 -11.34 -2.60 19.88
CA LYS A 278 -10.22 -3.29 19.21
C LYS A 278 -9.01 -2.41 18.91
N TYR A 279 -9.20 -1.08 18.91
CA TYR A 279 -8.15 -0.08 18.66
C TYR A 279 -7.76 0.72 19.90
N ASP A 280 -8.23 0.34 21.10
CA ASP A 280 -8.03 1.10 22.35
C ASP A 280 -6.56 1.42 22.68
N LEU A 281 -5.61 0.63 22.16
CA LEU A 281 -4.17 0.91 22.28
C LEU A 281 -3.77 2.29 21.72
N TYR A 282 -4.41 2.77 20.65
CA TYR A 282 -4.10 4.06 20.05
C TYR A 282 -4.58 5.23 20.91
N ARG A 283 -5.70 5.06 21.63
CA ARG A 283 -6.24 6.07 22.55
C ARG A 283 -5.27 6.42 23.69
N ARG A 284 -4.39 5.49 24.04
CA ARG A 284 -3.37 5.66 25.11
C ARG A 284 -2.07 6.26 24.57
N CYS A 285 -2.01 6.56 23.29
CA CYS A 285 -0.84 7.09 22.61
C CYS A 285 -1.09 8.53 22.13
N ARG A 286 -0.04 9.35 22.16
CA ARG A 286 0.03 10.55 21.31
C ARG A 286 0.72 10.14 20.02
N PHE A 287 -0.07 9.77 19.02
CA PHE A 287 0.41 9.29 17.72
C PHE A 287 0.66 10.45 16.76
N SER A 288 1.79 10.44 16.05
CA SER A 288 2.14 11.42 15.02
C SER A 288 2.71 10.70 13.80
N ILE A 289 2.22 11.01 12.61
CA ILE A 289 2.77 10.51 11.36
C ILE A 289 3.08 11.67 10.41
N ALA A 290 4.25 11.63 9.79
CA ALA A 290 4.66 12.58 8.78
C ALA A 290 5.17 11.83 7.55
N HIS A 291 4.76 12.25 6.36
CA HIS A 291 5.27 11.74 5.10
C HIS A 291 6.01 12.87 4.38
N ARG A 292 7.28 12.64 4.03
CA ARG A 292 8.16 13.60 3.38
C ARG A 292 8.72 13.01 2.09
N ILE A 293 8.54 13.74 1.00
CA ILE A 293 8.97 13.29 -0.33
C ILE A 293 10.35 13.88 -0.65
N ILE A 294 11.20 13.04 -1.23
CA ILE A 294 12.55 13.39 -1.63
C ILE A 294 12.64 13.28 -3.15
N GLU A 295 13.26 14.26 -3.78
CA GLU A 295 13.53 14.22 -5.22
C GLU A 295 14.49 13.07 -5.53
N LYS A 296 14.16 12.25 -6.54
CA LYS A 296 15.02 11.14 -6.94
C LYS A 296 16.42 11.63 -7.34
N GLY A 297 17.46 11.06 -6.74
CA GLY A 297 18.85 11.52 -6.92
C GLY A 297 19.20 12.83 -6.18
N GLY A 298 18.24 13.42 -5.46
CA GLY A 298 18.37 14.63 -4.65
C GLY A 298 19.01 14.43 -3.28
N LEU A 299 20.07 13.61 -3.16
CA LEU A 299 20.68 13.30 -1.86
C LEU A 299 21.17 14.54 -1.09
N SER A 300 21.57 15.60 -1.80
CA SER A 300 22.00 16.85 -1.18
C SER A 300 20.85 17.64 -0.55
N SER A 301 19.66 17.65 -1.14
CA SER A 301 18.48 18.27 -0.54
C SER A 301 17.98 17.44 0.64
N PHE A 302 18.06 16.10 0.54
CA PHE A 302 17.75 15.22 1.66
C PHE A 302 18.69 15.46 2.85
N GLN A 303 20.00 15.56 2.62
CA GLN A 303 20.97 15.90 3.66
C GLN A 303 20.65 17.23 4.35
N LYS A 304 20.26 18.28 3.61
CA LYS A 304 19.85 19.57 4.20
C LYS A 304 18.64 19.40 5.10
N LEU A 305 17.63 18.66 4.64
CA LEU A 305 16.42 18.39 5.40
C LEU A 305 16.72 17.65 6.72
N ILE A 306 17.62 16.67 6.69
CA ILE A 306 18.08 15.97 7.91
C ILE A 306 18.83 16.92 8.85
N ASN A 307 19.71 17.79 8.34
CA ASN A 307 20.47 18.69 9.20
C ASN A 307 19.59 19.74 9.89
N GLU A 308 18.56 20.25 9.21
CA GLU A 308 17.77 21.39 9.67
C GLU A 308 16.52 21.02 10.49
N GLN A 309 15.88 19.88 10.21
CA GLN A 309 14.50 19.63 10.67
C GLN A 309 14.23 18.18 11.10
N PHE A 310 15.27 17.44 11.50
CA PHE A 310 15.16 16.02 11.82
C PHE A 310 15.81 15.67 13.16
N GLU A 311 15.04 14.94 13.98
CA GLU A 311 15.47 14.22 15.17
C GLU A 311 14.63 12.95 15.27
N ALA A 312 15.26 11.81 15.56
CA ALA A 312 14.57 10.53 15.74
C ALA A 312 15.35 9.63 16.71
N ASP A 313 14.69 8.70 17.35
CA ASP A 313 15.34 7.65 18.14
C ASP A 313 15.98 6.62 17.19
N ILE A 314 15.19 6.14 16.24
CA ILE A 314 15.58 5.11 15.27
C ILE A 314 15.38 5.67 13.86
N ALA A 315 16.42 5.59 13.02
CA ALA A 315 16.30 5.84 11.59
C ALA A 315 16.57 4.56 10.80
N VAL A 316 15.62 4.15 9.95
CA VAL A 316 15.65 2.89 9.20
C VAL A 316 15.67 3.18 7.70
N PHE A 317 16.59 2.57 6.97
CA PHE A 317 16.77 2.74 5.53
C PHE A 317 16.62 1.41 4.82
N TYR A 318 15.62 1.29 3.94
CA TYR A 318 15.34 0.09 3.16
C TYR A 318 15.77 0.25 1.70
N ASN A 319 16.43 -0.77 1.14
CA ASN A 319 16.61 -0.97 -0.31
C ASN A 319 17.09 0.28 -1.08
N PHE A 320 18.04 1.01 -0.51
CA PHE A 320 18.48 2.32 -1.00
C PHE A 320 19.77 2.27 -1.84
N ILE A 321 20.54 1.19 -1.79
CA ILE A 321 21.78 1.05 -2.59
C ILE A 321 21.44 0.64 -4.03
N GLY A 322 20.37 -0.14 -4.22
CA GLY A 322 19.90 -0.63 -5.51
C GLY A 322 20.78 -1.73 -6.12
N ALA A 323 20.15 -2.74 -6.73
CA ALA A 323 20.84 -3.69 -7.62
C ALA A 323 20.79 -3.15 -9.05
N GLY A 324 21.91 -3.15 -9.76
CA GLY A 324 21.93 -2.80 -11.19
C GLY A 324 22.08 -1.32 -11.51
N GLU A 325 22.12 -0.44 -10.50
CA GLU A 325 22.42 1.00 -10.66
C GLU A 325 23.93 1.28 -10.82
N GLY A 326 24.77 0.27 -10.55
CA GLY A 326 26.21 0.29 -10.80
C GLY A 326 26.63 -0.34 -12.14
N VAL A 327 27.91 -0.70 -12.24
CA VAL A 327 28.46 -1.37 -13.42
C VAL A 327 28.10 -2.86 -13.38
N ASN A 328 27.31 -3.33 -14.35
CA ASN A 328 26.94 -4.74 -14.48
C ASN A 328 27.92 -5.48 -15.39
N SER A 329 28.16 -6.76 -15.12
CA SER A 329 29.09 -7.59 -15.89
C SER A 329 28.62 -9.03 -16.02
N PHE A 330 29.18 -9.73 -17.00
CA PHE A 330 29.11 -11.19 -17.08
C PHE A 330 30.36 -11.78 -16.43
N GLU A 331 30.16 -12.87 -15.67
CA GLU A 331 31.23 -13.71 -15.13
C GLU A 331 31.04 -15.14 -15.65
N LYS A 332 32.14 -15.88 -15.73
CA LYS A 332 32.12 -17.28 -16.16
C LYS A 332 32.41 -18.18 -14.97
N VAL A 333 31.58 -19.22 -14.81
CA VAL A 333 31.76 -20.26 -13.80
C VAL A 333 31.62 -21.64 -14.44
N ASP A 334 32.17 -22.66 -13.78
CA ASP A 334 32.08 -24.02 -14.27
C ASP A 334 30.60 -24.46 -14.41
N THR A 335 30.35 -25.21 -15.49
CA THR A 335 29.03 -25.78 -15.76
C THR A 335 28.85 -27.04 -14.93
N PHE A 336 27.78 -27.09 -14.15
CA PHE A 336 27.28 -28.28 -13.49
C PHE A 336 25.76 -28.35 -13.71
N ASP A 337 25.18 -29.55 -13.67
CA ASP A 337 23.76 -29.73 -13.95
C ASP A 337 22.90 -29.29 -12.74
N VAL A 338 22.12 -28.23 -12.98
CA VAL A 338 21.16 -27.67 -12.02
C VAL A 338 19.74 -27.65 -12.57
N THR A 339 19.55 -27.92 -13.87
CA THR A 339 18.27 -27.76 -14.55
C THR A 339 17.41 -29.02 -14.47
N SER A 340 18.03 -30.18 -14.23
CA SER A 340 17.36 -31.48 -14.03
C SER A 340 16.66 -31.65 -12.68
N ARG A 341 16.82 -30.69 -11.76
CA ARG A 341 16.23 -30.72 -10.42
C ARG A 341 14.73 -30.46 -10.45
N ASN A 342 13.98 -31.18 -9.61
CA ASN A 342 12.52 -31.01 -9.53
C ASN A 342 12.15 -29.71 -8.80
N LEU A 343 12.85 -29.37 -7.71
CA LEU A 343 12.59 -28.16 -6.94
C LEU A 343 13.54 -27.03 -7.36
N LYS A 344 12.99 -26.06 -8.11
CA LYS A 344 13.71 -24.87 -8.62
C LYS A 344 13.47 -23.59 -7.81
N PHE A 345 12.69 -23.67 -6.73
CA PHE A 345 12.42 -22.58 -5.77
C PHE A 345 12.99 -22.90 -4.39
N PRO A 346 13.18 -21.90 -3.51
CA PRO A 346 13.07 -20.45 -3.77
C PRO A 346 14.07 -19.89 -4.79
N ILE A 347 13.75 -18.72 -5.32
CA ILE A 347 14.63 -17.90 -6.17
C ILE A 347 15.20 -16.79 -5.32
N LEU A 348 16.52 -16.78 -5.13
CA LEU A 348 17.20 -15.87 -4.22
C LEU A 348 18.44 -15.30 -4.90
N GLU A 349 18.61 -13.99 -4.77
CA GLU A 349 19.82 -13.34 -5.23
C GLU A 349 21.03 -13.72 -4.38
N LYS A 350 22.16 -13.96 -5.05
CA LYS A 350 23.36 -14.49 -4.41
C LYS A 350 24.37 -13.37 -4.19
N ALA A 351 24.75 -13.13 -2.94
CA ALA A 351 25.77 -12.15 -2.58
C ALA A 351 27.18 -12.58 -3.06
N CYS A 352 27.94 -11.68 -3.67
CA CYS A 352 29.35 -11.93 -3.96
C CYS A 352 30.22 -11.55 -2.75
N CYS A 353 31.34 -12.24 -2.57
CA CYS A 353 32.36 -11.82 -1.61
C CYS A 353 32.97 -10.45 -1.98
N THR A 354 33.52 -9.77 -0.99
CA THR A 354 34.17 -8.47 -1.22
C THR A 354 35.52 -8.67 -1.88
N ILE A 355 35.82 -7.88 -2.91
CA ILE A 355 37.13 -7.87 -3.55
C ILE A 355 37.99 -6.80 -2.87
N SER A 356 39.16 -7.21 -2.35
CA SER A 356 40.14 -6.31 -1.73
C SER A 356 40.81 -5.45 -2.81
N ASN A 357 40.12 -4.38 -3.21
CA ASN A 357 40.53 -3.44 -4.22
C ASN A 357 40.00 -2.04 -3.84
N PRO A 358 40.84 -0.99 -3.85
CA PRO A 358 40.40 0.37 -3.54
C PRO A 358 39.17 0.84 -4.34
N ALA A 359 39.02 0.42 -5.60
CA ALA A 359 37.89 0.78 -6.45
C ALA A 359 36.56 0.10 -6.04
N ASP A 360 36.63 -1.02 -5.31
CA ASP A 360 35.48 -1.82 -4.90
C ASP A 360 35.14 -1.63 -3.40
N ARG A 361 35.87 -0.77 -2.69
CA ARG A 361 35.74 -0.56 -1.23
C ARG A 361 34.28 -0.34 -0.79
N TYR A 362 33.54 0.49 -1.53
CA TYR A 362 32.15 0.85 -1.23
C TYR A 362 31.14 0.24 -2.20
N ARG A 363 31.55 -0.77 -2.97
CA ARG A 363 30.69 -1.46 -3.94
C ARG A 363 30.47 -2.89 -3.52
N ARG A 364 29.25 -3.38 -3.71
CA ARG A 364 28.94 -4.80 -3.53
C ARG A 364 28.32 -5.36 -4.79
N LYS A 365 28.64 -6.61 -5.06
CA LYS A 365 28.23 -7.34 -6.25
C LYS A 365 27.25 -8.43 -5.85
N ARG A 366 26.28 -8.71 -6.71
CA ARG A 366 25.30 -9.77 -6.55
C ARG A 366 25.11 -10.50 -7.87
N VAL A 367 24.95 -11.80 -7.79
CA VAL A 367 24.46 -12.62 -8.90
C VAL A 367 22.95 -12.44 -8.99
N VAL A 368 22.49 -11.95 -10.14
CA VAL A 368 21.06 -11.74 -10.43
C VAL A 368 20.48 -12.77 -11.40
N SER A 369 21.33 -13.58 -12.03
CA SER A 369 20.92 -14.65 -12.95
C SER A 369 20.51 -15.94 -12.22
N ASN A 370 19.46 -16.59 -12.71
CA ASN A 370 18.91 -17.83 -12.13
C ASN A 370 19.26 -19.06 -12.97
N ARG A 371 20.39 -19.71 -12.66
CA ARG A 371 20.91 -20.84 -13.46
C ARG A 371 20.05 -22.10 -13.41
N GLN A 372 19.19 -22.25 -12.40
CA GLN A 372 18.26 -23.38 -12.32
C GLN A 372 17.18 -23.37 -13.42
N PHE A 373 16.99 -22.23 -14.12
CA PHE A 373 16.06 -22.10 -15.24
C PHE A 373 16.84 -22.07 -16.55
N ALA A 374 16.49 -22.99 -17.44
CA ALA A 374 17.24 -23.20 -18.67
C ALA A 374 17.09 -21.99 -19.61
N LEU A 375 15.88 -21.47 -19.76
CA LEU A 375 15.58 -20.41 -20.74
C LEU A 375 16.25 -19.08 -20.39
N GLY A 376 16.22 -18.69 -19.12
CA GLY A 376 16.96 -17.51 -18.64
C GLY A 376 18.48 -17.67 -18.79
N SER A 377 19.00 -18.87 -18.56
CA SER A 377 20.43 -19.19 -18.73
C SER A 377 20.88 -19.11 -20.18
N TYR A 378 20.07 -19.62 -21.12
CA TYR A 378 20.34 -19.51 -22.55
C TYR A 378 20.36 -18.06 -23.01
N HIS A 379 19.41 -17.24 -22.54
CA HIS A 379 19.39 -15.80 -22.83
C HIS A 379 20.65 -15.10 -22.32
N ALA A 380 21.07 -15.36 -21.07
CA ALA A 380 22.30 -14.78 -20.52
C ALA A 380 23.57 -15.22 -21.31
N ASN A 381 23.68 -16.50 -21.69
CA ASN A 381 24.77 -17.00 -22.51
C ASN A 381 24.81 -16.33 -23.89
N LEU A 382 23.64 -16.11 -24.51
CA LEU A 382 23.54 -15.41 -25.80
C LEU A 382 24.04 -13.96 -25.68
N LEU A 383 23.60 -13.21 -24.68
CA LEU A 383 24.04 -11.83 -24.46
C LEU A 383 25.55 -11.74 -24.17
N HIS A 384 26.09 -12.66 -23.38
CA HIS A 384 27.52 -12.71 -23.10
C HIS A 384 28.33 -13.10 -24.35
N SER A 385 27.81 -13.99 -25.19
CA SER A 385 28.43 -14.33 -26.47
C SER A 385 28.45 -13.15 -27.43
N LEU A 386 27.37 -12.36 -27.48
CA LEU A 386 27.29 -11.12 -28.26
C LEU A 386 28.24 -10.04 -27.75
N GLN A 387 28.36 -9.87 -26.43
CA GLN A 387 29.29 -8.88 -25.85
C GLN A 387 30.76 -9.27 -26.09
N SER A 388 31.10 -10.55 -25.94
CA SER A 388 32.48 -11.04 -26.05
C SER A 388 32.92 -11.35 -27.48
N GLY A 389 31.96 -11.53 -28.41
CA GLY A 389 32.23 -11.97 -29.79
C GLY A 389 32.65 -13.44 -29.90
N THR A 390 32.50 -14.24 -28.84
CA THR A 390 32.90 -15.66 -28.79
C THR A 390 31.81 -16.48 -28.10
N HIS A 391 31.70 -17.76 -28.42
CA HIS A 391 30.71 -18.64 -27.77
C HIS A 391 30.98 -18.76 -26.27
N GLN A 392 29.98 -18.42 -25.44
CA GLN A 392 30.05 -18.47 -23.98
C GLN A 392 29.04 -19.48 -23.40
N THR A 393 29.47 -20.17 -22.35
CA THR A 393 28.67 -21.10 -21.55
C THR A 393 28.97 -20.87 -20.06
N GLY A 394 28.04 -21.27 -19.19
CA GLY A 394 28.23 -21.08 -17.73
C GLY A 394 28.22 -19.61 -17.32
N THR A 395 27.45 -18.78 -18.02
CA THR A 395 27.37 -17.34 -17.76
C THR A 395 26.59 -17.06 -16.49
N VAL A 396 27.16 -16.18 -15.67
CA VAL A 396 26.51 -15.57 -14.52
C VAL A 396 26.42 -14.07 -14.75
N VAL A 397 25.25 -13.50 -14.47
CA VAL A 397 25.03 -12.05 -14.56
C VAL A 397 25.23 -11.44 -13.19
N VAL A 398 26.18 -10.50 -13.10
CA VAL A 398 26.56 -9.84 -11.85
C VAL A 398 26.16 -8.37 -11.90
N GLY A 399 25.25 -7.99 -11.01
CA GLY A 399 24.89 -6.60 -10.75
C GLY A 399 25.73 -5.99 -9.63
N ALA A 400 25.99 -4.69 -9.70
CA ALA A 400 26.70 -3.96 -8.64
C ALA A 400 25.81 -2.86 -8.02
N GLY A 401 25.94 -2.68 -6.71
CA GLY A 401 25.41 -1.52 -5.97
C GLY A 401 26.54 -0.67 -5.39
N ASP A 402 26.36 0.65 -5.36
CA ASP A 402 27.36 1.61 -4.90
C ASP A 402 26.86 2.41 -3.69
N PHE A 403 27.50 2.19 -2.53
CA PHE A 403 27.15 2.89 -1.29
C PHE A 403 27.74 4.31 -1.22
N THR A 404 28.70 4.66 -2.09
CA THR A 404 29.43 5.94 -2.05
C THR A 404 28.52 7.17 -1.97
N PRO A 405 27.43 7.29 -2.76
CA PRO A 405 26.55 8.46 -2.72
C PRO A 405 25.85 8.66 -1.36
N TRP A 406 25.60 7.57 -0.64
CA TRP A 406 24.81 7.56 0.60
C TRP A 406 25.63 7.89 1.84
N ARG A 407 26.96 7.77 1.78
CA ARG A 407 27.86 7.96 2.93
C ARG A 407 27.62 9.27 3.67
N GLY A 408 27.55 10.39 2.95
CA GLY A 408 27.34 11.70 3.57
C GLY A 408 25.97 11.86 4.24
N LEU A 409 24.94 11.16 3.75
CA LEU A 409 23.62 11.17 4.37
C LEU A 409 23.60 10.32 5.65
N ILE A 410 24.19 9.13 5.60
CA ILE A 410 24.34 8.25 6.77
C ILE A 410 25.13 8.97 7.88
N ASP A 411 26.23 9.63 7.54
CA ASP A 411 27.00 10.47 8.49
C ASP A 411 26.17 11.60 9.12
N CYS A 412 25.24 12.20 8.37
CA CYS A 412 24.33 13.22 8.89
C CYS A 412 23.29 12.61 9.85
N LEU A 413 22.81 11.41 9.55
CA LEU A 413 21.83 10.71 10.38
C LEU A 413 22.41 10.29 11.73
N HIS A 414 23.64 9.77 11.78
CA HIS A 414 24.30 9.45 13.05
C HIS A 414 24.41 10.63 14.02
N LYS A 415 24.42 11.87 13.51
CA LYS A 415 24.40 13.10 14.32
C LYS A 415 23.01 13.49 14.85
N LYS A 416 21.96 12.88 14.32
CA LYS A 416 20.55 13.29 14.54
C LYS A 416 19.65 12.17 15.04
N ALA A 417 20.10 10.92 14.99
CA ALA A 417 19.41 9.78 15.53
C ALA A 417 20.36 8.88 16.32
N GLU A 418 19.78 8.15 17.27
CA GLU A 418 20.53 7.30 18.19
C GLU A 418 20.92 5.98 17.50
N TRP A 419 19.96 5.33 16.84
CA TRP A 419 20.19 4.11 16.06
C TRP A 419 19.97 4.34 14.57
N ILE A 420 20.98 4.01 13.76
CA ILE A 420 20.88 3.96 12.30
C ILE A 420 20.86 2.51 11.86
N ILE A 421 19.75 2.13 11.24
CA ILE A 421 19.46 0.79 10.76
C ILE A 421 19.42 0.81 9.24
N CYS A 422 20.30 0.07 8.59
CA CYS A 422 20.30 -0.08 7.13
C CYS A 422 19.89 -1.51 6.78
N ILE A 423 18.87 -1.69 5.97
CA ILE A 423 18.35 -2.99 5.49
C ILE A 423 18.41 -2.98 3.97
N ASP A 424 19.40 -3.67 3.40
CA ASP A 424 19.62 -3.74 1.96
C ASP A 424 20.43 -5.01 1.61
N PRO A 425 20.18 -5.68 0.48
CA PRO A 425 20.93 -6.88 0.10
C PRO A 425 22.43 -6.65 -0.08
N ASN A 426 22.85 -5.42 -0.40
CA ASN A 426 24.24 -5.02 -0.57
C ASN A 426 24.88 -4.52 0.73
N MET A 427 24.15 -4.47 1.85
CA MET A 427 24.70 -3.90 3.08
C MET A 427 25.66 -4.88 3.76
N ASP A 428 26.78 -4.37 4.28
CA ASP A 428 27.61 -5.10 5.24
C ASP A 428 28.29 -4.17 6.25
N GLU A 429 28.92 -4.76 7.26
CA GLU A 429 29.62 -4.05 8.32
C GLU A 429 30.73 -3.12 7.79
N ARG A 430 31.46 -3.54 6.75
CA ARG A 430 32.61 -2.78 6.20
C ARG A 430 32.17 -1.50 5.51
N LEU A 431 30.99 -1.47 4.89
CA LEU A 431 30.47 -0.28 4.20
C LEU A 431 30.22 0.89 5.15
N ILE A 432 29.66 0.61 6.34
CA ILE A 432 29.28 1.64 7.31
C ILE A 432 30.40 2.00 8.28
N LYS A 433 31.44 1.16 8.42
CA LYS A 433 32.54 1.34 9.38
C LYS A 433 33.32 2.66 9.25
N SER A 434 33.57 3.15 8.04
CA SER A 434 34.36 4.38 7.82
C SER A 434 33.48 5.57 7.37
N PRO A 435 33.35 6.65 8.18
CA PRO A 435 32.68 7.89 7.78
C PRO A 435 33.29 8.55 6.52
N LEU A 436 32.55 9.43 5.85
CA LEU A 436 33.00 10.19 4.67
C LEU A 436 34.01 11.27 5.02
N LEU A 437 33.72 12.05 6.06
CA LEU A 437 34.63 13.08 6.56
C LEU A 437 35.69 12.41 7.43
N GLU A 438 36.96 12.49 7.02
CA GLU A 438 38.12 12.00 7.78
C GLU A 438 38.32 12.80 9.08
N SER A 439 37.43 12.62 10.07
CA SER A 439 37.69 13.01 11.46
C SER A 439 38.65 12.02 12.16
N GLY A 440 39.01 10.93 11.48
CA GLY A 440 40.06 9.98 11.90
C GLY A 440 39.58 8.77 12.70
N ASN A 441 38.32 8.72 13.15
CA ASN A 441 37.81 7.62 13.96
C ASN A 441 36.81 6.77 13.15
N GLU A 442 37.02 5.45 13.15
CA GLU A 442 36.04 4.49 12.63
C GLU A 442 34.84 4.39 13.57
N ARG A 443 33.68 4.00 13.04
CA ARG A 443 32.52 3.68 13.87
C ARG A 443 32.81 2.43 14.68
N GLU A 444 32.71 2.57 16.00
CA GLU A 444 33.10 1.53 16.96
C GLU A 444 31.98 0.50 17.19
N ILE A 445 30.71 0.93 17.21
CA ILE A 445 29.58 0.10 17.62
C ILE A 445 28.68 -0.19 16.42
N ILE A 446 28.83 -1.39 15.85
CA ILE A 446 28.10 -1.84 14.67
C ILE A 446 27.63 -3.29 14.88
N GLY A 447 26.32 -3.48 14.89
CA GLY A 447 25.68 -4.79 14.75
C GLY A 447 25.45 -5.12 13.29
N PHE A 448 25.65 -6.38 12.92
CA PHE A 448 25.39 -6.92 11.58
C PHE A 448 24.61 -8.23 11.67
N GLY A 449 23.61 -8.39 10.82
CA GLY A 449 22.95 -9.64 10.52
C GLY A 449 22.66 -9.77 9.03
N SER A 450 22.35 -10.98 8.59
CA SER A 450 22.05 -11.26 7.19
C SER A 450 20.88 -12.22 7.08
N GLY A 451 20.28 -12.31 5.90
CA GLY A 451 19.25 -13.33 5.67
C GLY A 451 17.83 -12.92 6.02
N VAL A 452 17.60 -11.62 6.13
CA VAL A 452 16.29 -11.04 6.46
C VAL A 452 15.57 -10.58 5.20
N GLY A 453 14.40 -9.96 5.34
CA GLY A 453 13.55 -9.60 4.19
C GLY A 453 12.51 -10.69 3.91
N SER A 454 11.69 -10.45 2.89
CA SER A 454 10.56 -11.34 2.54
C SER A 454 11.01 -12.70 1.99
N HIS A 455 12.22 -12.77 1.41
CA HIS A 455 12.81 -13.98 0.84
C HIS A 455 14.13 -14.38 1.54
N GLY A 456 14.61 -13.59 2.51
CA GLY A 456 15.94 -13.78 3.12
C GLY A 456 17.09 -13.20 2.29
N GLU A 457 16.80 -12.20 1.48
CA GLU A 457 17.68 -11.52 0.54
C GLU A 457 18.35 -10.27 1.10
N ASP A 458 17.93 -9.77 2.25
CA ASP A 458 18.44 -8.54 2.83
C ASP A 458 19.52 -8.83 3.86
N ASN A 459 20.50 -7.93 3.92
CA ASN A 459 21.39 -7.79 5.06
C ASN A 459 20.95 -6.60 5.89
N TYR A 460 21.25 -6.61 7.18
CA TYR A 460 20.98 -5.45 8.02
C TYR A 460 22.15 -5.07 8.92
N THR A 461 22.30 -3.77 9.15
CA THR A 461 23.20 -3.22 10.17
C THR A 461 22.44 -2.38 11.17
N VAL A 462 22.91 -2.34 12.42
CA VAL A 462 22.45 -1.43 13.46
C VAL A 462 23.69 -0.71 13.99
N SER A 463 23.73 0.61 13.93
CA SER A 463 24.92 1.38 14.31
C SER A 463 24.56 2.62 15.11
N THR A 464 25.46 3.04 16.00
CA THR A 464 25.29 4.24 16.82
C THR A 464 26.63 4.97 16.98
N GLU A 465 26.58 6.31 17.01
CA GLU A 465 27.71 7.19 17.36
C GLU A 465 27.45 7.95 18.68
N GLN A 466 26.32 7.70 19.34
CA GLN A 466 25.99 8.32 20.64
C GLN A 466 26.74 7.67 21.79
N PHE A 467 27.23 6.44 21.58
CA PHE A 467 28.07 5.69 22.51
C PHE A 467 29.39 5.31 21.85
N SER A 468 30.39 5.11 22.69
CA SER A 468 31.75 4.73 22.31
C SER A 468 32.24 3.55 23.13
N PHE A 469 33.38 3.00 22.74
CA PHE A 469 34.11 2.02 23.54
C PHE A 469 34.53 2.55 24.91
N ALA A 470 34.65 3.87 25.08
CA ALA A 470 34.92 4.46 26.40
C ALA A 470 33.74 4.25 27.38
N ASP A 471 32.51 4.32 26.88
CA ASP A 471 31.29 4.10 27.67
C ASP A 471 31.17 2.62 28.07
N ILE A 472 31.42 1.71 27.12
CA ILE A 472 31.47 0.27 27.38
C ILE A 472 32.57 -0.05 28.39
N LEU A 473 33.76 0.57 28.28
CA LEU A 473 34.86 0.39 29.22
C LEU A 473 34.49 0.80 30.64
N TYR A 474 33.80 1.93 30.80
CA TYR A 474 33.34 2.39 32.12
C TYR A 474 32.41 1.35 32.77
N ARG A 475 31.47 0.81 32.00
CA ARG A 475 30.54 -0.22 32.48
C ARG A 475 31.22 -1.55 32.75
N LEU A 476 32.15 -1.98 31.89
CA LEU A 476 32.98 -3.17 32.10
C LEU A 476 33.75 -3.08 33.41
N LYS A 477 34.39 -1.94 33.69
CA LYS A 477 35.12 -1.73 34.95
C LYS A 477 34.20 -1.90 36.16
N ALA A 478 33.00 -1.32 36.12
CA ALA A 478 32.02 -1.43 37.19
C ALA A 478 31.55 -2.88 37.38
N ALA A 479 31.22 -3.58 36.29
CA ALA A 479 30.76 -4.96 36.30
C ALA A 479 31.85 -5.91 36.80
N ILE A 480 33.08 -5.83 36.27
CA ILE A 480 34.22 -6.67 36.68
C ILE A 480 34.57 -6.42 38.15
N LYS A 481 34.57 -5.16 38.60
CA LYS A 481 34.81 -4.83 40.00
C LYS A 481 33.74 -5.42 40.91
N SER A 482 32.47 -5.34 40.53
CA SER A 482 31.36 -5.94 41.28
C SER A 482 31.50 -7.46 41.38
N LEU A 483 31.78 -8.12 40.26
CA LEU A 483 31.84 -9.57 40.13
C LEU A 483 33.10 -10.18 40.77
N TYR A 484 34.29 -9.66 40.44
CA TYR A 484 35.57 -10.30 40.77
C TYR A 484 36.29 -9.70 41.99
N ALA A 485 36.08 -8.42 42.33
CA ALA A 485 36.78 -7.83 43.48
C ALA A 485 36.31 -8.41 44.83
N SER A 486 35.03 -8.80 44.93
CA SER A 486 34.46 -9.39 46.15
C SER A 486 34.56 -10.92 46.19
N GLY A 487 34.49 -11.60 45.04
CA GLY A 487 34.47 -13.07 44.93
C GLY A 487 35.82 -13.74 44.68
N ALA A 488 36.74 -13.09 43.96
CA ALA A 488 38.04 -13.64 43.55
C ALA A 488 39.25 -12.86 44.08
N GLY A 489 39.03 -11.77 44.84
CA GLY A 489 40.07 -11.00 45.52
C GLY A 489 40.97 -10.15 44.61
N TRP A 490 40.50 -9.79 43.41
CA TRP A 490 41.29 -8.98 42.47
C TRP A 490 41.47 -7.53 42.94
N SER A 491 42.65 -6.97 42.69
CA SER A 491 42.93 -5.55 42.93
C SER A 491 42.16 -4.66 41.94
N THR A 492 42.05 -3.35 42.25
CA THR A 492 41.39 -2.41 41.34
C THR A 492 42.18 -2.28 40.03
N GLU A 493 43.50 -2.29 40.09
CA GLU A 493 44.39 -2.25 38.93
C GLU A 493 44.23 -3.49 38.04
N GLU A 494 44.08 -4.68 38.65
CA GLU A 494 43.82 -5.93 37.92
C GLU A 494 42.47 -5.89 37.21
N CYS A 495 41.42 -5.41 37.88
CA CYS A 495 40.09 -5.24 37.27
C CYS A 495 40.14 -4.28 36.08
N GLU A 496 40.90 -3.18 36.19
CA GLU A 496 41.06 -2.23 35.08
C GLU A 496 41.85 -2.79 33.91
N ALA A 497 42.90 -3.58 34.18
CA ALA A 497 43.70 -4.22 33.15
C ALA A 497 42.87 -5.24 32.36
N VAL A 498 42.08 -6.07 33.05
CA VAL A 498 41.18 -7.05 32.41
C VAL A 498 40.08 -6.35 31.61
N ALA A 499 39.47 -5.29 32.15
CA ALA A 499 38.45 -4.51 31.42
C ALA A 499 38.99 -3.94 30.09
N LYS A 500 40.20 -3.37 30.12
CA LYS A 500 40.87 -2.86 28.90
C LYS A 500 41.21 -3.99 27.92
N GLY A 501 41.69 -5.12 28.41
CA GLY A 501 42.04 -6.25 27.55
C GLY A 501 40.82 -6.91 26.89
N ILE A 502 39.68 -7.00 27.60
CA ILE A 502 38.40 -7.40 27.03
C ILE A 502 37.95 -6.43 25.94
N LEU A 503 38.03 -5.13 26.19
CA LEU A 503 37.65 -4.11 25.21
C LEU A 503 38.51 -4.16 23.94
N ASN A 504 39.79 -4.53 24.04
CA ASN A 504 40.67 -4.67 22.87
C ASN A 504 40.23 -5.80 21.91
N ILE A 505 39.41 -6.75 22.40
CA ILE A 505 38.84 -7.84 21.59
C ILE A 505 37.51 -7.40 20.94
N ALA A 506 36.89 -6.32 21.42
CA ALA A 506 35.61 -5.80 20.93
C ALA A 506 35.53 -5.63 19.40
N PRO A 507 36.57 -5.14 18.69
CA PRO A 507 36.52 -5.00 17.23
C PRO A 507 36.43 -6.32 16.46
N GLU A 508 36.77 -7.45 17.10
CA GLU A 508 36.66 -8.79 16.52
C GLU A 508 35.29 -9.42 16.77
N LEU A 509 34.50 -8.83 17.68
CA LEU A 509 33.12 -9.23 17.91
C LEU A 509 32.23 -8.47 16.93
N SER A 510 31.36 -9.20 16.24
CA SER A 510 30.33 -8.60 15.39
C SER A 510 28.95 -8.97 15.91
N GLY A 511 28.00 -8.04 15.84
CA GLY A 511 26.60 -8.31 16.15
C GLY A 511 25.97 -7.35 17.16
N LEU A 512 24.72 -7.64 17.53
CA LEU A 512 23.94 -6.81 18.46
C LEU A 512 24.50 -6.78 19.89
N SER A 513 25.43 -7.65 20.24
CA SER A 513 26.05 -7.70 21.57
C SER A 513 26.78 -6.41 21.93
N LEU A 514 27.52 -5.80 20.99
CA LEU A 514 28.16 -4.50 21.19
C LEU A 514 27.14 -3.37 21.40
N VAL A 515 26.05 -3.41 20.62
CA VAL A 515 24.94 -2.45 20.76
C VAL A 515 24.25 -2.64 22.11
N ARG A 516 24.00 -3.87 22.55
CA ARG A 516 23.38 -4.17 23.85
C ARG A 516 24.26 -3.81 25.04
N ALA A 517 25.58 -3.92 24.87
CA ALA A 517 26.55 -3.54 25.90
C ALA A 517 26.53 -2.04 26.22
N THR A 518 25.82 -1.20 25.47
CA THR A 518 25.60 0.21 25.82
C THR A 518 24.43 0.41 26.80
N GLY A 519 23.43 -0.47 26.82
CA GLY A 519 22.19 -0.27 27.58
C GLY A 519 22.24 -0.75 29.03
N VAL A 520 21.45 -0.16 29.92
CA VAL A 520 21.67 -0.13 31.39
C VAL A 520 21.74 -1.49 32.11
N GLY A 521 21.22 -2.57 31.53
CA GLY A 521 21.21 -3.92 32.14
C GLY A 521 22.59 -4.53 32.38
N ASP A 522 22.79 -5.10 33.57
CA ASP A 522 24.03 -5.81 33.96
C ASP A 522 24.19 -7.18 33.27
N GLU A 523 23.14 -7.72 32.68
CA GLU A 523 23.19 -8.97 31.91
C GLU A 523 23.93 -8.78 30.58
N TYR A 524 23.62 -7.73 29.81
CA TYR A 524 24.24 -7.47 28.51
C TYR A 524 25.76 -7.27 28.58
N ILE A 525 26.26 -6.65 29.65
CA ILE A 525 27.70 -6.45 29.83
C ILE A 525 28.41 -7.76 30.22
N ARG A 526 27.69 -8.70 30.86
CA ARG A 526 28.20 -10.05 31.17
C ARG A 526 28.25 -10.90 29.92
N ASP A 527 27.23 -10.85 29.08
CA ASP A 527 27.19 -11.55 27.79
C ASP A 527 28.32 -11.06 26.90
N PHE A 528 28.46 -9.74 26.75
CA PHE A 528 29.57 -9.13 26.03
C PHE A 528 30.94 -9.61 26.55
N MET A 529 31.13 -9.63 27.87
CA MET A 529 32.36 -10.15 28.48
C MET A 529 32.59 -11.63 28.15
N ALA A 530 31.56 -12.47 28.26
CA ALA A 530 31.66 -13.89 27.95
C ALA A 530 31.99 -14.13 26.46
N TYR A 531 31.42 -13.33 25.56
CA TYR A 531 31.68 -13.42 24.13
C TYR A 531 33.10 -13.00 23.78
N ALA A 532 33.61 -11.92 24.38
CA ALA A 532 34.99 -11.47 24.19
C ALA A 532 36.00 -12.51 24.69
N LEU A 533 35.75 -13.12 25.85
CA LEU A 533 36.57 -14.19 26.38
C LEU A 533 36.55 -15.41 25.45
N SER A 534 35.36 -15.79 24.97
CA SER A 534 35.20 -16.90 24.02
C SER A 534 35.96 -16.63 22.71
N ARG A 535 35.89 -15.41 22.17
CA ARG A 535 36.68 -15.01 21.00
C ARG A 535 38.17 -15.15 21.24
N LYS A 536 38.67 -14.71 22.40
CA LYS A 536 40.09 -14.82 22.74
C LYS A 536 40.57 -16.28 22.80
N MET A 537 39.70 -17.18 23.27
CA MET A 537 39.96 -18.62 23.40
C MET A 537 39.87 -19.38 22.07
N LEU A 538 39.10 -18.88 21.11
CA LEU A 538 38.84 -19.51 19.82
C LEU A 538 39.61 -18.77 18.72
N GLN A 539 40.82 -19.25 18.46
CA GLN A 539 41.66 -18.77 17.36
C GLN A 539 41.87 -19.90 16.35
N ALA A 540 41.91 -19.55 15.07
CA ALA A 540 42.22 -20.50 14.01
C ALA A 540 43.73 -20.53 13.78
N ASN A 541 44.32 -21.73 13.81
CA ASN A 541 45.75 -21.93 13.58
C ASN A 541 46.10 -21.89 12.08
N ASP A 542 45.11 -22.09 11.20
CA ASP A 542 45.23 -22.08 9.75
C ASP A 542 44.73 -20.74 9.15
N SER A 543 44.99 -20.50 7.86
CA SER A 543 44.44 -19.36 7.10
C SER A 543 43.22 -19.81 6.29
N PRO A 544 42.03 -19.97 6.90
CA PRO A 544 40.81 -20.36 6.19
C PRO A 544 40.36 -19.25 5.23
N LEU A 545 39.46 -19.60 4.31
CA LEU A 545 38.78 -18.62 3.45
C LEU A 545 38.00 -17.60 4.29
N CYS A 546 37.30 -18.10 5.31
CA CYS A 546 36.49 -17.30 6.21
C CYS A 546 36.55 -17.91 7.62
N GLU A 547 36.75 -17.06 8.62
CA GLU A 547 36.69 -17.39 10.04
C GLU A 547 35.87 -16.31 10.73
N SER A 548 34.82 -16.69 11.44
CA SER A 548 33.96 -15.72 12.11
C SER A 548 33.26 -16.32 13.33
N LEU A 549 33.28 -15.59 14.43
CA LEU A 549 32.44 -15.84 15.60
C LEU A 549 31.17 -14.99 15.49
N ILE A 550 30.03 -15.64 15.33
CA ILE A 550 28.75 -15.02 15.01
C ILE A 550 27.83 -15.09 16.22
N SER A 551 27.26 -13.96 16.62
CA SER A 551 26.18 -13.94 17.60
C SER A 551 24.86 -14.34 16.95
N LEU A 552 24.21 -15.38 17.48
CA LEU A 552 22.92 -15.86 16.99
C LEU A 552 21.75 -14.94 17.39
N ASP A 553 21.99 -13.92 18.22
CA ASP A 553 21.04 -12.83 18.45
C ASP A 553 20.70 -12.05 17.17
N ALA A 554 21.67 -11.92 16.25
CA ALA A 554 21.44 -11.30 14.96
C ALA A 554 20.67 -12.21 13.97
N TYR A 555 20.46 -13.47 14.35
CA TYR A 555 19.85 -14.51 13.53
C TYR A 555 18.64 -15.16 14.23
N ARG A 556 17.96 -14.41 15.11
CA ARG A 556 16.72 -14.85 15.79
C ARG A 556 15.70 -15.47 14.81
N HIS A 557 15.61 -14.93 13.60
CA HIS A 557 14.71 -15.40 12.55
C HIS A 557 14.95 -16.84 12.09
N TRP A 558 16.16 -17.39 12.29
CA TRP A 558 16.44 -18.81 11.99
C TRP A 558 15.71 -19.77 12.93
N PHE A 559 15.21 -19.29 14.06
CA PHE A 559 14.54 -20.10 15.07
C PHE A 559 13.02 -19.91 15.09
N ASP A 560 12.47 -19.05 14.23
CA ASP A 560 11.04 -18.66 14.20
C ASP A 560 10.07 -19.82 13.99
N LEU A 561 10.53 -20.90 13.35
CA LEU A 561 9.74 -22.11 13.08
C LEU A 561 10.02 -23.24 14.08
N SER A 562 10.84 -23.00 15.10
CA SER A 562 11.17 -23.99 16.13
C SER A 562 10.11 -24.05 17.23
N GLU A 563 9.96 -25.20 17.88
CA GLU A 563 8.91 -25.44 18.88
C GLU A 563 9.08 -24.63 20.17
N ASN A 564 10.31 -24.23 20.53
CA ASN A 564 10.60 -23.56 21.80
C ASN A 564 11.40 -22.25 21.67
N MET A 565 11.69 -21.77 20.45
CA MET A 565 12.39 -20.50 20.11
C MET A 565 13.77 -20.28 20.77
N ARG A 566 14.26 -21.23 21.59
CA ARG A 566 15.53 -21.13 22.29
C ARG A 566 16.68 -21.24 21.31
N ARG A 567 17.76 -20.50 21.55
CA ARG A 567 18.95 -20.52 20.69
C ARG A 567 20.22 -20.53 21.54
N PRO A 568 21.31 -21.10 21.02
CA PRO A 568 22.64 -20.85 21.57
C PRO A 568 23.03 -19.37 21.39
N ASP A 569 23.99 -18.90 22.17
CA ASP A 569 24.50 -17.53 22.08
C ASP A 569 25.34 -17.29 20.81
N LEU A 570 26.27 -18.20 20.51
CA LEU A 570 27.31 -18.00 19.50
C LEU A 570 27.42 -19.20 18.55
N MET A 571 27.87 -18.91 17.32
CA MET A 571 28.26 -19.89 16.32
C MET A 571 29.62 -19.52 15.74
N TRP A 572 30.63 -20.36 15.97
CA TRP A 572 31.95 -20.21 15.39
C TRP A 572 32.03 -20.96 14.06
N MET A 573 32.23 -20.22 12.97
CA MET A 573 32.24 -20.74 11.61
C MET A 573 33.64 -20.63 11.01
N ARG A 574 34.14 -21.73 10.45
CA ARG A 574 35.38 -21.80 9.67
C ARG A 574 35.10 -22.41 8.31
N VAL A 575 35.59 -21.79 7.24
CA VAL A 575 35.32 -22.19 5.87
C VAL A 575 36.62 -22.36 5.10
N GLU A 576 36.76 -23.50 4.43
CA GLU A 576 37.90 -23.83 3.59
C GLU A 576 37.42 -24.20 2.18
N ILE A 577 38.24 -23.95 1.16
CA ILE A 577 37.99 -24.42 -0.21
C ILE A 577 38.88 -25.63 -0.46
N GLU A 578 38.26 -26.79 -0.68
CA GLU A 578 38.95 -28.04 -0.99
C GLU A 578 39.22 -28.21 -2.50
N SER A 579 39.90 -29.29 -2.87
CA SER A 579 40.19 -29.60 -4.28
C SER A 579 38.89 -29.70 -5.10
N GLY A 580 38.78 -28.88 -6.14
CA GLY A 580 37.60 -28.84 -7.02
C GLY A 580 36.58 -27.75 -6.69
N ASN A 581 36.93 -26.70 -5.93
CA ASN A 581 36.03 -25.58 -5.59
C ASN A 581 34.81 -25.99 -4.76
N ARG A 582 34.93 -26.99 -3.89
CA ARG A 582 33.88 -27.38 -2.94
C ARG A 582 34.20 -26.81 -1.56
N LEU A 583 33.18 -26.28 -0.87
CA LEU A 583 33.36 -25.68 0.46
C LEU A 583 33.26 -26.75 1.55
N HIS A 584 34.20 -26.71 2.49
CA HIS A 584 34.11 -27.42 3.76
C HIS A 584 33.87 -26.39 4.87
N ILE A 585 32.75 -26.54 5.57
CA ILE A 585 32.25 -25.62 6.57
C ILE A 585 32.26 -26.31 7.94
N LYS A 586 33.07 -25.82 8.87
CA LYS A 586 33.11 -26.30 10.25
C LYS A 586 32.30 -25.34 11.12
N MET A 587 31.23 -25.83 11.74
CA MET A 587 30.31 -25.08 12.59
C MET A 587 30.44 -25.52 14.05
N HIS A 588 30.68 -24.59 14.96
CA HIS A 588 30.76 -24.88 16.39
C HIS A 588 29.76 -24.01 17.16
N LEU A 589 28.70 -24.62 17.70
CA LEU A 589 27.70 -23.93 18.52
C LEU A 589 28.21 -23.78 19.95
N ILE A 590 28.12 -22.56 20.48
CA ILE A 590 28.67 -22.21 21.78
C ILE A 590 27.61 -21.47 22.59
N GLU A 591 27.40 -21.96 23.82
CA GLU A 591 26.57 -21.28 24.81
C GLU A 591 27.47 -20.76 25.93
N CYS A 592 27.28 -19.49 26.31
CA CYS A 592 28.06 -18.84 27.34
C CYS A 592 27.24 -18.71 28.62
N LYS A 593 27.86 -18.99 29.78
CA LYS A 593 27.29 -18.65 31.08
C LYS A 593 28.36 -17.96 31.92
N LEU A 594 28.03 -16.80 32.47
CA LEU A 594 28.94 -16.03 33.30
C LEU A 594 28.27 -15.66 34.63
N GLY A 595 28.83 -16.15 35.73
CA GLY A 595 28.23 -15.90 37.04
C GLY A 595 28.77 -16.80 38.15
N GLN A 596 27.93 -16.96 39.18
CA GLN A 596 28.16 -17.96 40.22
C GLN A 596 27.78 -19.34 39.69
N GLN A 597 28.52 -20.38 40.11
CA GLN A 597 28.25 -21.75 39.68
C GLN A 597 26.80 -22.16 39.97
N SER A 598 26.10 -22.65 38.93
CA SER A 598 24.74 -23.16 39.02
C SER A 598 24.55 -24.34 38.07
N SER A 599 24.01 -25.45 38.57
CA SER A 599 23.63 -26.60 37.74
C SER A 599 22.46 -26.29 36.81
N GLU A 600 21.55 -25.42 37.25
CA GLU A 600 20.41 -24.97 36.46
C GLU A 600 20.85 -24.19 35.21
N HIS A 601 21.87 -23.34 35.33
CA HIS A 601 22.44 -22.63 34.18
C HIS A 601 23.07 -23.59 33.15
N VAL A 602 23.68 -24.69 33.59
CA VAL A 602 24.22 -25.72 32.69
C VAL A 602 23.10 -26.50 32.01
N ASN A 603 22.03 -26.84 32.71
CA ASN A 603 20.86 -27.50 32.12
C ASN A 603 20.16 -26.59 31.09
N LYS A 604 20.01 -25.29 31.37
CA LYS A 604 19.50 -24.31 30.41
C LYS A 604 20.39 -24.24 29.17
N ALA A 605 21.71 -24.17 29.37
CA ALA A 605 22.68 -24.12 28.28
C ALA A 605 22.62 -25.37 27.38
N LYS A 606 22.45 -26.54 27.98
CA LYS A 606 22.23 -27.80 27.25
C LYS A 606 20.98 -27.74 26.38
N SER A 607 19.85 -27.30 26.93
CA SER A 607 18.59 -27.15 26.18
C SER A 607 18.74 -26.19 24.98
N GLN A 608 19.49 -25.11 25.14
CA GLN A 608 19.77 -24.16 24.04
C GLN A 608 20.64 -24.79 22.95
N ILE A 609 21.70 -25.52 23.32
CA ILE A 609 22.58 -26.24 22.37
C ILE A 609 21.81 -27.33 21.62
N ASP A 610 21.03 -28.15 22.33
CA ASP A 610 20.25 -29.24 21.72
C ASP A 610 19.23 -28.68 20.71
N ASN A 611 18.54 -27.57 21.04
CA ASN A 611 17.65 -26.92 20.08
C ASN A 611 18.42 -26.31 18.91
N GLY A 612 19.57 -25.66 19.18
CA GLY A 612 20.47 -25.11 18.17
C GLY A 612 20.88 -26.13 17.12
N LEU A 613 21.38 -27.28 17.57
CA LEU A 613 21.78 -28.38 16.70
C LEU A 613 20.58 -28.98 15.96
N LYS A 614 19.44 -29.23 16.63
CA LYS A 614 18.21 -29.74 16.01
C LYS A 614 17.77 -28.88 14.83
N VAL A 615 17.76 -27.55 15.01
CA VAL A 615 17.32 -26.60 13.99
C VAL A 615 18.36 -26.44 12.88
N LEU A 616 19.60 -26.09 13.23
CA LEU A 616 20.60 -25.65 12.25
C LEU A 616 21.25 -26.82 11.48
N SER A 617 21.47 -27.98 12.12
CA SER A 617 22.05 -29.15 11.42
C SER A 617 21.12 -29.68 10.33
N SER A 618 19.81 -29.66 10.57
CA SER A 618 18.81 -30.01 9.56
C SER A 618 18.70 -28.93 8.47
N ALA A 619 18.72 -27.65 8.85
CA ALA A 619 18.63 -26.54 7.92
C ALA A 619 19.81 -26.46 6.94
N PHE A 620 21.03 -26.64 7.43
CA PHE A 620 22.25 -26.57 6.62
C PHE A 620 22.74 -27.93 6.12
N ALA A 621 21.87 -28.93 6.09
CA ALA A 621 22.22 -30.24 5.54
C ALA A 621 22.56 -30.11 4.03
N PRO A 622 23.72 -30.61 3.58
CA PRO A 622 24.07 -30.64 2.17
C PRO A 622 23.21 -31.67 1.43
N LEU A 623 23.29 -31.68 0.10
CA LEU A 623 22.69 -32.77 -0.67
C LEU A 623 23.31 -34.11 -0.27
N PRO A 624 22.49 -35.17 -0.13
CA PRO A 624 23.04 -36.49 0.14
C PRO A 624 23.82 -36.93 -1.09
N GLY A 625 24.96 -37.60 -0.88
CA GLY A 625 25.62 -38.32 -1.97
C GLY A 625 24.63 -39.33 -2.60
N ASP A 626 25.00 -39.88 -3.75
CA ASP A 626 24.19 -40.76 -4.66
C ASP A 626 23.70 -42.11 -4.03
N THR A 627 23.44 -42.14 -2.73
CA THR A 627 22.79 -43.22 -1.99
C THR A 627 21.28 -43.01 -2.05
N GLY A 628 20.65 -43.67 -3.02
CA GLY A 628 19.21 -43.64 -3.20
C GLY A 628 18.43 -44.09 -1.96
N GLY A 629 17.28 -43.44 -1.75
CA GLY A 629 16.24 -43.95 -0.86
C GLY A 629 15.69 -43.00 0.20
N VAL A 630 15.51 -41.71 -0.10
CA VAL A 630 14.37 -40.80 0.20
C VAL A 630 14.84 -39.45 -0.35
N SER A 631 14.09 -38.83 -1.25
CA SER A 631 14.53 -37.55 -1.81
C SER A 631 14.48 -36.50 -0.70
N LEU A 632 15.61 -35.88 -0.38
CA LEU A 632 15.70 -34.69 0.49
C LEU A 632 14.79 -33.54 0.00
N GLU A 633 14.18 -33.67 -1.19
CA GLU A 633 13.14 -32.79 -1.73
C GLU A 633 11.80 -32.90 -1.01
N ASP A 634 11.46 -34.09 -0.52
CA ASP A 634 10.18 -34.33 0.14
C ASP A 634 10.21 -34.01 1.65
N GLU A 635 11.40 -33.98 2.25
CA GLU A 635 11.59 -33.70 3.69
C GLU A 635 11.86 -32.22 4.01
N ARG A 636 12.42 -31.44 3.08
CA ARG A 636 12.73 -30.00 3.29
C ARG A 636 12.60 -29.22 1.98
N PRO A 637 11.37 -28.85 1.57
CA PRO A 637 11.17 -28.11 0.32
C PRO A 637 11.83 -26.72 0.37
N ASP A 638 12.02 -26.13 1.55
CA ASP A 638 12.69 -24.85 1.80
C ASP A 638 14.23 -24.91 1.82
N ARG A 639 14.88 -26.06 1.63
CA ARG A 639 16.34 -26.20 1.78
C ARG A 639 17.20 -25.18 1.02
N ARG A 640 16.77 -24.74 -0.18
CA ARG A 640 17.54 -23.74 -0.96
C ARG A 640 17.52 -22.38 -0.27
N TYR A 641 16.47 -22.05 0.48
CA TYR A 641 16.47 -20.89 1.37
C TYR A 641 17.64 -20.97 2.35
N TRP A 642 17.79 -22.10 3.05
CA TRP A 642 18.83 -22.29 4.06
C TRP A 642 20.25 -22.36 3.51
N TRP A 643 20.44 -23.00 2.36
CA TRP A 643 21.74 -22.95 1.66
C TRP A 643 22.09 -21.51 1.28
N MET A 644 21.10 -20.70 0.91
CA MET A 644 21.30 -19.29 0.61
C MET A 644 21.56 -18.43 1.85
N GLN A 645 20.97 -18.77 3.00
CA GLN A 645 21.31 -18.14 4.28
C GLN A 645 22.79 -18.35 4.62
N LEU A 646 23.27 -19.59 4.47
CA LEU A 646 24.67 -19.95 4.68
C LEU A 646 25.60 -19.26 3.67
N HIS A 647 25.22 -19.28 2.40
CA HIS A 647 25.93 -18.59 1.34
C HIS A 647 26.11 -17.10 1.64
N ARG A 648 25.04 -16.41 2.02
CA ARG A 648 25.03 -14.98 2.28
C ARG A 648 25.86 -14.61 3.51
N LEU A 649 25.81 -15.44 4.55
CA LEU A 649 26.67 -15.30 5.72
C LEU A 649 28.16 -15.40 5.34
N ILE A 650 28.53 -16.44 4.58
CA ILE A 650 29.92 -16.66 4.14
C ILE A 650 30.38 -15.52 3.22
N ALA A 651 29.59 -15.16 2.21
CA ALA A 651 29.92 -14.10 1.27
C ALA A 651 30.14 -12.75 1.97
N SER A 652 29.29 -12.40 2.95
CA SER A 652 29.39 -11.13 3.68
C SER A 652 30.63 -11.05 4.58
N LYS A 653 31.08 -12.19 5.13
CA LYS A 653 32.27 -12.23 6.00
C LYS A 653 33.58 -12.44 5.21
N THR A 654 33.51 -12.93 3.97
CA THR A 654 34.70 -13.19 3.14
C THR A 654 35.17 -11.95 2.37
N GLU A 655 36.48 -11.65 2.45
CA GLU A 655 37.18 -10.68 1.61
C GLU A 655 38.32 -11.39 0.87
N VAL A 656 38.40 -11.22 -0.45
CA VAL A 656 39.40 -11.90 -1.29
C VAL A 656 40.13 -10.95 -2.22
N ILE A 657 41.36 -11.30 -2.57
CA ILE A 657 42.08 -10.64 -3.67
C ILE A 657 41.48 -11.04 -5.02
N LYS A 658 41.59 -10.14 -6.01
CA LYS A 658 40.97 -10.30 -7.33
C LYS A 658 41.24 -11.65 -8.02
N ASN A 659 42.44 -12.22 -7.85
CA ASN A 659 42.81 -13.48 -8.50
C ASN A 659 42.08 -14.71 -7.94
N ARG A 660 41.66 -14.68 -6.66
CA ARG A 660 40.90 -15.80 -6.04
C ARG A 660 39.39 -15.65 -6.18
N TYR A 661 38.92 -14.49 -6.65
CA TYR A 661 37.50 -14.21 -6.78
C TYR A 661 36.74 -15.23 -7.66
N PRO A 662 37.24 -15.66 -8.84
CA PRO A 662 36.54 -16.65 -9.65
C PRO A 662 36.35 -18.00 -8.96
N ASP A 663 37.39 -18.49 -8.25
CA ASP A 663 37.34 -19.76 -7.53
C ASP A 663 36.30 -19.72 -6.39
N VAL A 664 36.26 -18.60 -5.66
CA VAL A 664 35.30 -18.38 -4.56
C VAL A 664 33.89 -18.23 -5.11
N LEU A 665 33.71 -17.51 -6.21
CA LEU A 665 32.41 -17.38 -6.88
C LEU A 665 31.89 -18.74 -7.35
N ALA A 666 32.73 -19.57 -7.94
CA ALA A 666 32.38 -20.94 -8.34
C ALA A 666 32.01 -21.80 -7.13
N ALA A 667 32.75 -21.71 -6.02
CA ALA A 667 32.46 -22.45 -4.79
C ALA A 667 31.14 -22.02 -4.14
N LEU A 668 30.85 -20.72 -4.14
CA LEU A 668 29.58 -20.16 -3.67
C LEU A 668 28.40 -20.57 -4.58
N GLU A 669 28.59 -20.63 -5.90
CA GLU A 669 27.57 -21.15 -6.82
C GLU A 669 27.21 -22.61 -6.53
N ARG A 670 28.19 -23.45 -6.15
CA ARG A 670 27.97 -24.85 -5.74
C ARG A 670 27.26 -24.95 -4.40
N LEU A 671 27.64 -24.12 -3.41
CA LEU A 671 26.98 -24.03 -2.11
C LEU A 671 25.49 -23.68 -2.24
N ALA A 672 25.15 -22.70 -3.10
CA ALA A 672 23.76 -22.31 -3.37
C ALA A 672 22.90 -23.47 -3.91
N GLU A 673 23.55 -24.52 -4.40
CA GLU A 673 22.93 -25.72 -4.95
C GLU A 673 23.12 -26.94 -4.04
N GLY A 674 23.55 -26.78 -2.79
CA GLY A 674 23.65 -27.87 -1.83
C GLY A 674 24.92 -28.72 -1.95
N ASP A 675 25.86 -28.33 -2.80
CA ASP A 675 27.11 -29.06 -3.03
C ASP A 675 28.27 -28.48 -2.19
N PHE A 676 28.30 -28.91 -0.93
CA PHE A 676 29.30 -28.55 0.07
C PHE A 676 29.41 -29.66 1.12
N GLU A 677 30.32 -29.50 2.08
CA GLU A 677 30.43 -30.34 3.27
C GLU A 677 30.30 -29.48 4.53
N VAL A 678 29.64 -30.02 5.55
CA VAL A 678 29.48 -29.37 6.85
C VAL A 678 29.79 -30.34 7.98
N SER A 679 30.53 -29.88 8.99
CA SER A 679 30.79 -30.58 10.24
C SER A 679 30.36 -29.74 11.43
N TRP A 680 29.95 -30.41 12.52
CA TRP A 680 29.34 -29.78 13.69
C TRP A 680 30.09 -30.14 14.97
N ASP A 681 30.33 -29.12 15.80
CA ASP A 681 30.84 -29.22 17.16
C ASP A 681 29.93 -28.41 18.10
N ALA A 682 29.95 -28.72 19.41
CA ALA A 682 29.18 -27.97 20.40
C ALA A 682 29.91 -27.84 21.75
N SER A 683 29.82 -26.66 22.37
CA SER A 683 30.41 -26.40 23.69
C SER A 683 29.55 -25.48 24.57
N VAL A 684 29.60 -25.71 25.87
CA VAL A 684 29.15 -24.75 26.89
C VAL A 684 30.40 -24.18 27.57
N PHE A 685 30.56 -22.86 27.50
CA PHE A 685 31.62 -22.14 28.20
C PHE A 685 31.06 -21.47 29.44
N ALA A 686 31.37 -22.07 30.59
CA ALA A 686 30.86 -21.66 31.87
C ALA A 686 31.95 -20.95 32.69
N PHE A 687 31.90 -19.62 32.69
CA PHE A 687 32.81 -18.72 33.40
C PHE A 687 32.34 -18.55 34.85
N TRP A 688 32.93 -19.34 35.76
CA TRP A 688 32.57 -19.37 37.17
C TRP A 688 33.48 -18.48 38.00
N ILE A 689 32.90 -17.44 38.60
CA ILE A 689 33.63 -16.42 39.37
C ILE A 689 34.18 -16.99 40.71
N ASN A 690 33.60 -18.08 41.20
CA ASN A 690 33.86 -18.68 42.52
C ASN A 690 34.74 -19.95 42.51
N ARG A 691 35.44 -20.27 41.42
CA ARG A 691 36.21 -21.53 41.25
C ARG A 691 37.69 -21.33 40.90
N ASP A 692 38.46 -22.42 41.05
CA ASP A 692 39.92 -22.54 40.86
C ASP A 692 40.48 -21.90 39.57
N ASP A 693 41.75 -21.50 39.62
CA ASP A 693 42.51 -20.74 38.62
C ASP A 693 42.71 -21.40 37.22
N GLU A 694 41.96 -22.43 36.85
CA GLU A 694 42.22 -23.25 35.65
C GLU A 694 40.97 -23.47 34.76
N ILE A 695 41.20 -23.95 33.53
CA ILE A 695 40.19 -24.44 32.61
C ILE A 695 40.14 -25.98 32.67
N LYS A 696 38.94 -26.57 32.75
CA LYS A 696 38.72 -28.04 32.79
C LYS A 696 37.43 -28.43 32.08
N ARG A 697 37.41 -29.58 31.39
CA ARG A 697 36.15 -30.18 30.91
C ARG A 697 35.49 -30.92 32.07
N ILE A 698 34.28 -30.48 32.46
CA ILE A 698 33.56 -31.03 33.62
C ILE A 698 32.53 -32.09 33.25
N GLY A 699 32.11 -32.13 31.99
CA GLY A 699 31.23 -33.17 31.47
C GLY A 699 30.99 -33.02 29.97
N TYR A 700 30.33 -34.00 29.38
CA TYR A 700 29.93 -34.01 27.98
C TYR A 700 28.62 -34.78 27.79
N TRP A 701 27.91 -34.56 26.70
CA TRP A 701 26.74 -35.37 26.32
C TRP A 701 26.64 -35.50 24.80
N ASN A 702 25.91 -36.50 24.33
CA ASN A 702 25.56 -36.62 22.92
C ASN A 702 24.31 -35.78 22.66
N ALA A 703 24.50 -34.65 22.00
CA ALA A 703 23.43 -33.74 21.62
C ALA A 703 22.75 -34.24 20.33
N GLY A 704 21.43 -33.98 20.23
CA GLY A 704 20.63 -34.35 19.07
C GLY A 704 21.17 -33.72 17.77
N GLY A 705 21.22 -34.50 16.70
CA GLY A 705 21.75 -34.12 15.38
C GLY A 705 21.86 -35.35 14.48
N SER A 706 21.92 -35.15 13.17
CA SER A 706 22.17 -36.24 12.20
C SER A 706 23.36 -35.86 11.33
N PRO A 707 24.59 -36.33 11.63
CA PRO A 707 24.97 -37.27 12.70
C PRO A 707 24.95 -36.64 14.12
N PRO A 708 24.87 -37.46 15.19
CA PRO A 708 24.91 -36.98 16.57
C PRO A 708 26.24 -36.29 16.89
N VAL A 709 26.18 -35.19 17.66
CA VAL A 709 27.33 -34.33 17.98
C VAL A 709 27.66 -34.44 19.46
N THR A 710 28.93 -34.65 19.80
CA THR A 710 29.38 -34.65 21.20
C THR A 710 29.55 -33.20 21.69
N ALA A 711 28.66 -32.76 22.57
CA ALA A 711 28.71 -31.44 23.18
C ALA A 711 29.51 -31.48 24.50
N ASN A 712 30.38 -30.49 24.70
CA ASN A 712 31.33 -30.45 25.82
C ASN A 712 31.01 -29.31 26.80
N VAL A 713 31.13 -29.52 28.11
CA VAL A 713 30.99 -28.47 29.13
C VAL A 713 32.34 -28.12 29.72
N TYR A 714 32.79 -26.88 29.49
CA TYR A 714 34.04 -26.34 30.03
C TYR A 714 33.76 -25.39 31.18
N SER A 715 34.38 -25.69 32.33
CA SER A 715 34.41 -24.81 33.50
C SER A 715 35.67 -23.94 33.43
N ILE A 716 35.49 -22.63 33.44
CA ILE A 716 36.57 -21.65 33.29
C ILE A 716 36.58 -20.77 34.54
N GLY A 717 37.63 -20.87 35.34
CA GLY A 717 37.75 -20.09 36.58
C GLY A 717 38.32 -18.69 36.39
N GLY A 718 38.05 -17.81 37.36
CA GLY A 718 38.48 -16.41 37.34
C GLY A 718 40.00 -16.23 37.15
N GLY A 719 40.83 -17.00 37.86
CA GLY A 719 42.29 -16.90 37.71
C GLY A 719 42.79 -17.16 36.29
N PHE A 720 42.15 -18.07 35.54
CA PHE A 720 42.43 -18.30 34.13
C PHE A 720 41.99 -17.12 33.27
N VAL A 721 40.78 -16.57 33.50
CA VAL A 721 40.28 -15.37 32.79
C VAL A 721 41.26 -14.21 32.91
N ARG A 722 41.81 -13.97 34.11
CA ARG A 722 42.84 -12.94 34.31
C ARG A 722 44.06 -13.21 33.44
N ARG A 723 44.65 -14.41 33.53
CA ARG A 723 45.85 -14.77 32.75
C ARG A 723 45.60 -14.68 31.25
N LEU A 724 44.48 -15.19 30.75
CA LEU A 724 44.11 -15.16 29.33
C LEU A 724 44.12 -13.73 28.74
N ILE A 725 43.79 -12.73 29.56
CA ILE A 725 43.71 -11.33 29.13
C ILE A 725 45.01 -10.56 29.40
N THR A 726 45.66 -10.78 30.55
CA THR A 726 46.81 -9.97 30.97
C THR A 726 48.16 -10.56 30.60
N ASP A 727 48.23 -11.87 30.32
CA ASP A 727 49.47 -12.58 30.01
C ASP A 727 49.54 -12.88 28.50
N PRO A 728 50.46 -12.24 27.75
CA PRO A 728 50.63 -12.49 26.32
C PRO A 728 51.21 -13.88 26.00
N GLU A 729 51.73 -14.62 26.99
CA GLU A 729 52.26 -15.98 26.79
C GLU A 729 51.18 -17.08 26.83
N VAL A 730 49.94 -16.76 27.23
CA VAL A 730 48.81 -17.69 27.12
C VAL A 730 48.41 -17.80 25.64
N GLY A 731 49.07 -18.71 24.93
CA GLY A 731 48.84 -19.03 23.51
C GLY A 731 47.58 -19.85 23.25
N ASP A 732 47.51 -20.47 22.07
CA ASP A 732 46.36 -21.27 21.64
C ASP A 732 46.03 -22.39 22.63
N ILE A 733 44.75 -22.52 22.95
CA ILE A 733 44.26 -23.57 23.84
C ILE A 733 44.23 -24.88 23.07
N ASP A 734 45.02 -25.87 23.53
CA ASP A 734 44.91 -27.23 23.01
C ASP A 734 43.66 -27.91 23.58
N TRP A 735 42.56 -27.78 22.83
CA TRP A 735 41.27 -28.37 23.19
C TRP A 735 41.33 -29.90 23.28
N THR A 736 42.28 -30.56 22.61
CA THR A 736 42.42 -32.03 22.66
C THR A 736 42.93 -32.53 24.00
N ALA A 737 43.68 -31.70 24.74
CA ALA A 737 44.20 -32.03 26.08
C ALA A 737 43.10 -32.23 27.14
N PHE A 738 41.87 -31.78 26.88
CA PHE A 738 40.73 -31.95 27.77
C PHE A 738 39.82 -33.12 27.39
N SER A 739 40.09 -33.79 26.27
CA SER A 739 39.21 -34.83 25.70
C SER A 739 39.04 -36.07 26.59
N ASP A 740 39.94 -36.29 27.55
CA ASP A 740 39.88 -37.39 28.52
C ASP A 740 39.25 -36.99 29.88
N GLN A 741 38.84 -35.72 30.08
CA GLN A 741 38.36 -35.20 31.38
C GLN A 741 36.83 -35.19 31.50
N GLY A 742 36.27 -35.33 32.71
CA GLY A 742 34.82 -35.23 32.94
C GLY A 742 34.03 -36.47 32.55
N ASN A 743 32.80 -36.59 33.07
CA ASN A 743 31.93 -37.75 32.87
C ASN A 743 30.80 -37.44 31.87
N GLU A 744 30.24 -38.48 31.24
CA GLU A 744 29.03 -38.36 30.43
C GLU A 744 27.85 -37.91 31.32
N ILE A 745 27.16 -36.86 30.89
CA ILE A 745 25.98 -36.33 31.55
C ILE A 745 24.77 -37.13 31.03
N VAL A 746 24.38 -38.16 31.79
CA VAL A 746 23.22 -39.01 31.47
C VAL A 746 21.94 -38.16 31.53
N VAL A 747 21.14 -38.25 30.46
CA VAL A 747 19.87 -37.51 30.33
C VAL A 747 18.76 -38.31 31.00
N GLU A 748 18.12 -37.77 32.04
CA GLU A 748 16.78 -38.25 32.40
C GLU A 748 15.80 -37.63 31.39
N GLU A 749 15.30 -38.45 30.46
CA GLU A 749 14.17 -38.08 29.60
C GLU A 749 12.95 -37.81 30.49
N GLY A 750 12.68 -36.55 30.85
CA GLY A 750 11.47 -36.21 31.61
C GLY A 750 11.44 -34.89 32.36
N GLU A 751 12.55 -34.19 32.59
CA GLU A 751 12.48 -32.83 33.16
C GLU A 751 12.05 -31.84 32.08
N ILE A 752 10.74 -31.70 31.90
CA ILE A 752 10.13 -30.54 31.26
C ILE A 752 10.46 -29.36 32.19
N ILE A 753 11.57 -28.67 31.93
CA ILE A 753 11.84 -27.37 32.54
C ILE A 753 10.67 -26.48 32.13
N PRO A 754 9.86 -25.95 33.07
CA PRO A 754 8.78 -25.02 32.74
C PRO A 754 9.34 -23.90 31.86
N PRO A 755 8.58 -23.39 30.88
CA PRO A 755 8.99 -22.22 30.14
C PRO A 755 9.11 -21.05 31.14
N GLU A 756 10.31 -20.77 31.64
CA GLU A 756 10.61 -19.45 32.13
C GLU A 756 10.56 -18.51 30.93
N VAL A 757 9.79 -17.44 31.11
CA VAL A 757 9.56 -16.40 30.11
C VAL A 757 10.84 -15.58 29.98
N ASP A 758 11.80 -16.10 29.22
CA ASP A 758 12.74 -15.19 28.55
C ASP A 758 11.88 -14.34 27.60
N ASP A 759 11.79 -13.04 27.89
CA ASP A 759 11.01 -11.99 27.20
C ASP A 759 11.38 -11.80 25.70
N ASP A 760 12.20 -12.71 25.17
CA ASP A 760 12.64 -12.79 23.79
C ASP A 760 11.58 -13.55 22.98
N TYR A 761 10.53 -12.83 22.60
CA TYR A 761 9.51 -13.19 21.61
C TYR A 761 8.49 -14.26 22.05
N THR A 762 7.34 -13.81 22.55
CA THR A 762 6.08 -14.59 22.49
C THR A 762 5.44 -14.37 21.11
N PRO A 763 5.29 -15.41 20.27
CA PRO A 763 4.41 -15.36 19.11
C PRO A 763 2.99 -14.95 19.56
N TRP A 764 2.32 -14.13 18.75
CA TRP A 764 0.91 -13.79 18.94
C TRP A 764 0.09 -15.09 19.01
N GLU A 765 -0.68 -15.28 20.09
CA GLU A 765 -1.79 -16.22 20.05
C GLU A 765 -2.86 -15.57 19.15
N ASP A 766 -3.30 -16.27 18.11
CA ASP A 766 -4.38 -15.83 17.22
C ASP A 766 -5.68 -15.81 18.05
N GLU A 767 -6.01 -14.66 18.66
CA GLU A 767 -7.29 -14.43 19.36
C GLU A 767 -8.45 -14.09 18.39
N ASP A 768 -8.24 -14.16 17.07
CA ASP A 768 -9.29 -13.93 16.06
C ASP A 768 -10.21 -15.17 15.85
N ALA A 769 -10.40 -15.98 16.90
CA ALA A 769 -11.53 -16.90 16.99
C ALA A 769 -12.63 -16.20 17.79
N GLU A 770 -13.57 -15.61 17.05
CA GLU A 770 -14.85 -15.03 17.49
C GLU A 770 -15.26 -15.35 18.94
N ASP A 771 -15.29 -14.30 19.76
CA ASP A 771 -15.89 -14.28 21.08
C ASP A 771 -17.42 -14.36 20.95
N ASP A 772 -17.90 -15.55 20.60
CA ASP A 772 -19.32 -15.90 20.58
C ASP A 772 -19.64 -16.74 21.83
N ASN A 773 -19.32 -16.21 23.01
CA ASN A 773 -19.77 -16.76 24.28
C ASN A 773 -20.78 -15.81 24.93
N HIS A 774 -22.03 -15.94 24.51
CA HIS A 774 -23.15 -15.59 25.39
C HIS A 774 -23.10 -16.50 26.63
N GLU A 775 -22.64 -15.95 27.76
CA GLU A 775 -22.83 -16.55 29.08
C GLU A 775 -24.33 -16.77 29.33
N ALA A 776 -24.79 -18.00 29.22
CA ALA A 776 -26.03 -18.45 29.84
C ALA A 776 -25.75 -18.81 31.31
N PRO A 777 -26.63 -18.45 32.26
CA PRO A 777 -26.38 -18.71 33.67
C PRO A 777 -26.42 -20.21 33.97
N ILE A 778 -25.44 -20.66 34.75
CA ILE A 778 -25.34 -22.01 35.30
C ILE A 778 -26.52 -22.22 36.27
N GLU A 779 -27.51 -23.02 35.87
CA GLU A 779 -28.38 -23.73 36.81
C GLU A 779 -27.98 -25.20 36.91
N THR A 780 -27.74 -25.60 38.15
CA THR A 780 -27.32 -26.90 38.63
C THR A 780 -28.27 -28.03 38.20
N ALA A 781 -27.73 -29.05 37.53
CA ALA A 781 -28.43 -30.31 37.30
C ALA A 781 -28.51 -31.13 38.61
N VAL A 782 -29.73 -31.49 38.99
CA VAL A 782 -30.04 -32.65 39.84
C VAL A 782 -30.92 -33.57 39.00
N ASP A 783 -30.53 -34.85 38.93
CA ASP A 783 -31.22 -35.94 38.25
C ASP A 783 -32.71 -36.05 38.60
N VAL A 784 -33.52 -36.59 37.67
CA VAL A 784 -34.30 -37.85 37.80
C VAL A 784 -35.44 -37.93 36.75
N ASP A 785 -35.45 -39.05 36.02
CA ASP A 785 -36.52 -39.80 35.33
C ASP A 785 -37.44 -39.21 34.22
N THR A 786 -37.56 -40.03 33.16
CA THR A 786 -38.63 -40.12 32.14
C THR A 786 -39.95 -40.67 32.76
N PRO A 787 -41.14 -40.76 32.11
CA PRO A 787 -41.60 -40.32 30.78
C PRO A 787 -43.05 -39.71 30.70
N SER A 788 -43.45 -39.31 29.48
CA SER A 788 -44.82 -39.33 28.87
C SER A 788 -45.98 -38.49 29.42
N SER A 789 -46.65 -37.71 28.54
CA SER A 789 -48.07 -37.91 28.09
C SER A 789 -48.70 -36.65 27.47
N ASP A 790 -49.48 -36.85 26.41
CA ASP A 790 -50.33 -35.91 25.66
C ASP A 790 -51.52 -35.29 26.45
N ILE A 791 -52.27 -34.41 25.76
CA ILE A 791 -53.69 -33.94 25.95
C ILE A 791 -53.80 -32.57 26.66
N VAL A 792 -54.12 -31.43 26.00
CA VAL A 792 -55.35 -30.94 25.28
C VAL A 792 -56.39 -30.26 26.20
N THR A 793 -56.97 -29.16 25.69
CA THR A 793 -58.22 -28.41 26.02
C THR A 793 -58.24 -27.44 27.23
N GLU A 794 -58.42 -26.11 27.02
CA GLU A 794 -59.69 -25.34 26.81
C GLU A 794 -60.53 -25.26 28.12
N GLU A 795 -61.25 -24.20 28.52
CA GLU A 795 -61.64 -22.89 27.98
C GLU A 795 -62.40 -22.11 29.09
N HIS A 796 -62.74 -20.85 28.78
CA HIS A 796 -63.91 -20.06 29.26
C HIS A 796 -63.85 -19.35 30.62
N THR A 797 -64.46 -18.18 30.85
CA THR A 797 -65.01 -17.03 30.08
C THR A 797 -65.52 -16.04 31.14
N GLY A 798 -65.62 -14.75 30.82
CA GLY A 798 -66.41 -13.82 31.64
C GLY A 798 -66.32 -12.37 31.20
N ALA A 799 -67.21 -11.95 30.31
CA ALA A 799 -67.35 -10.60 29.78
C ALA A 799 -68.33 -9.74 30.60
N GLN A 800 -68.12 -8.41 30.61
CA GLN A 800 -69.16 -7.37 30.56
C GLN A 800 -68.58 -6.11 29.90
N GLY A 801 -69.35 -5.46 29.03
CA GLY A 801 -68.96 -4.24 28.31
C GLY A 801 -70.05 -3.17 28.29
N SER A 802 -69.71 -1.96 27.79
CA SER A 802 -70.68 -0.97 27.29
C SER A 802 -70.06 0.08 26.34
N PHE A 803 -70.54 0.07 25.08
CA PHE A 803 -70.92 1.17 24.13
C PHE A 803 -70.18 2.54 24.14
N SER A 804 -69.91 3.28 23.05
CA SER A 804 -70.09 3.18 21.57
C SER A 804 -69.49 4.47 20.96
N HIS A 805 -68.85 4.48 19.78
CA HIS A 805 -69.48 4.91 18.51
C HIS A 805 -68.60 4.60 17.28
N ARG A 806 -69.24 3.91 16.33
CA ARG A 806 -69.17 3.92 14.84
C ARG A 806 -67.83 3.64 14.12
N LYS A 807 -67.65 2.51 13.40
CA LYS A 807 -68.41 1.88 12.27
C LYS A 807 -68.27 2.66 10.94
N ASP A 808 -68.09 2.06 9.76
CA ASP A 808 -68.46 0.71 9.32
C ASP A 808 -67.59 0.27 8.12
N ASP A 809 -67.76 -1.01 7.81
CA ASP A 809 -66.89 -1.94 7.13
C ASP A 809 -67.61 -2.49 5.87
N ILE A 810 -66.85 -2.69 4.76
CA ILE A 810 -67.03 -3.63 3.61
C ILE A 810 -68.34 -3.44 2.75
N PRO A 811 -68.55 -3.97 1.50
CA PRO A 811 -67.74 -4.71 0.49
C PRO A 811 -68.10 -4.29 -0.99
N PRO A 812 -68.09 -5.13 -2.08
CA PRO A 812 -67.42 -6.41 -2.44
C PRO A 812 -66.83 -6.46 -3.90
N GLU A 813 -66.22 -7.61 -4.29
CA GLU A 813 -66.40 -8.45 -5.52
C GLU A 813 -66.65 -7.84 -6.94
N SER A 814 -66.48 -8.48 -8.10
CA SER A 814 -65.94 -9.74 -8.65
C SER A 814 -66.18 -9.71 -10.18
N THR A 815 -65.38 -10.47 -10.95
CA THR A 815 -65.66 -11.14 -12.26
C THR A 815 -66.42 -10.46 -13.43
N ILE A 816 -65.88 -10.57 -14.67
CA ILE A 816 -66.50 -11.23 -15.86
C ILE A 816 -65.47 -11.33 -17.03
N PRO A 817 -65.54 -12.39 -17.88
CA PRO A 817 -64.76 -12.57 -19.11
C PRO A 817 -65.52 -12.21 -20.42
N ARG A 818 -64.78 -12.24 -21.56
CA ARG A 818 -65.16 -12.56 -22.97
C ARG A 818 -65.29 -11.46 -24.07
N VAL A 819 -64.36 -11.56 -25.03
CA VAL A 819 -64.55 -11.83 -26.50
C VAL A 819 -64.83 -10.67 -27.51
N SER A 820 -63.93 -10.62 -28.51
CA SER A 820 -64.07 -10.35 -29.97
C SER A 820 -64.09 -8.93 -30.57
N ALA A 821 -63.21 -8.77 -31.57
CA ALA A 821 -63.35 -8.19 -32.93
C ALA A 821 -63.94 -6.77 -33.07
N GLY A 822 -63.46 -5.86 -33.93
CA GLY A 822 -62.73 -5.94 -35.19
C GLY A 822 -63.23 -4.79 -36.11
N MET A 823 -62.49 -4.54 -37.19
CA MET A 823 -62.73 -3.59 -38.32
C MET A 823 -62.26 -2.13 -38.11
N GLY A 824 -61.44 -1.53 -38.98
CA GLY A 824 -60.82 -2.05 -40.20
C GLY A 824 -60.25 -0.95 -41.11
N SER A 825 -59.28 -1.36 -41.95
CA SER A 825 -58.91 -0.84 -43.28
C SER A 825 -58.24 0.55 -43.33
N THR A 826 -57.24 0.87 -44.17
CA THR A 826 -56.50 0.20 -45.26
C THR A 826 -55.34 1.15 -45.64
N VAL A 827 -54.09 0.69 -45.74
CA VAL A 827 -53.36 0.24 -46.96
C VAL A 827 -52.92 1.38 -47.89
N GLU A 828 -51.57 1.50 -48.00
CA GLU A 828 -50.72 1.71 -49.20
C GLU A 828 -51.08 2.81 -50.22
N ALA A 829 -50.18 3.40 -51.00
CA ALA A 829 -48.73 3.47 -51.13
C ALA A 829 -48.47 4.53 -52.24
N THR A 830 -47.20 4.70 -52.60
CA THR A 830 -46.68 5.22 -53.89
C THR A 830 -46.65 6.74 -54.12
N ASP A 831 -45.49 7.31 -53.80
CA ASP A 831 -44.44 7.77 -54.72
C ASP A 831 -44.67 8.90 -55.77
N VAL A 832 -43.60 9.70 -55.94
CA VAL A 832 -43.19 10.59 -57.06
C VAL A 832 -43.56 12.11 -57.06
N GLN A 833 -42.48 12.91 -56.85
CA GLN A 833 -42.02 14.18 -57.48
C GLN A 833 -42.81 15.53 -57.52
N THR A 834 -42.11 16.56 -56.94
CA THR A 834 -41.78 17.93 -57.42
C THR A 834 -42.81 19.07 -57.62
N THR A 835 -42.72 20.09 -56.71
CA THR A 835 -42.74 21.60 -56.86
C THR A 835 -43.92 22.33 -57.57
N PRO A 836 -44.16 23.67 -57.40
CA PRO A 836 -43.53 24.71 -56.53
C PRO A 836 -44.49 25.72 -55.79
N GLU A 837 -43.94 26.46 -54.81
CA GLU A 837 -44.09 27.92 -54.44
C GLU A 837 -45.30 28.76 -54.95
N GLN A 838 -45.96 29.72 -54.27
CA GLN A 838 -45.70 30.78 -53.26
C GLN A 838 -47.08 31.47 -52.92
N PRO A 839 -47.22 32.63 -52.21
CA PRO A 839 -46.63 33.15 -50.97
C PRO A 839 -47.72 33.70 -49.99
N VAL A 840 -47.46 33.83 -48.68
CA VAL A 840 -48.24 34.74 -47.80
C VAL A 840 -47.30 35.44 -46.79
N GLU A 841 -47.60 36.72 -46.59
CA GLU A 841 -46.82 37.79 -45.97
C GLU A 841 -46.37 37.57 -44.52
N THR A 842 -45.15 38.03 -44.26
CA THR A 842 -44.44 38.13 -42.98
C THR A 842 -45.00 39.21 -42.06
N VAL A 843 -45.32 38.84 -40.82
CA VAL A 843 -45.41 39.75 -39.67
C VAL A 843 -44.25 39.45 -38.71
N GLY A 844 -43.31 40.42 -38.64
CA GLY A 844 -42.34 40.77 -37.59
C GLY A 844 -41.76 39.72 -36.64
N ASP A 845 -40.45 39.48 -36.75
CA ASP A 845 -39.57 38.86 -35.75
C ASP A 845 -39.60 39.61 -34.40
N LEU A 846 -40.01 38.91 -33.33
CA LEU A 846 -39.79 39.31 -31.93
C LEU A 846 -38.41 38.80 -31.48
N ASN A 847 -37.45 39.71 -31.33
CA ASN A 847 -36.08 39.40 -30.96
C ASN A 847 -35.99 38.98 -29.47
N ARG A 848 -36.03 37.66 -29.18
CA ARG A 848 -36.03 37.06 -27.81
C ARG A 848 -34.69 37.17 -27.05
N LEU A 849 -33.69 37.86 -27.59
CA LEU A 849 -32.32 37.87 -27.09
C LEU A 849 -31.82 39.30 -26.88
N GLY A 850 -31.38 39.61 -25.66
CA GLY A 850 -30.93 40.94 -25.27
C GLY A 850 -29.68 40.95 -24.40
N ARG A 851 -29.28 42.14 -23.94
CA ARG A 851 -28.18 42.35 -23.00
C ARG A 851 -28.75 42.40 -21.59
N ILE A 852 -28.21 41.61 -20.67
CA ILE A 852 -28.71 41.50 -19.30
C ILE A 852 -27.91 42.44 -18.40
N LEU A 853 -28.56 43.44 -17.80
CA LEU A 853 -27.87 44.36 -16.89
C LEU A 853 -27.38 43.58 -15.65
N LEU A 854 -26.08 43.64 -15.35
CA LEU A 854 -25.53 43.04 -14.13
C LEU A 854 -25.47 44.06 -13.01
N GLY A 855 -24.88 45.22 -13.29
CA GLY A 855 -24.56 46.21 -12.28
C GLY A 855 -23.92 47.45 -12.86
N LYS A 856 -23.39 48.31 -11.98
CA LYS A 856 -22.59 49.48 -12.36
C LYS A 856 -21.17 49.38 -11.81
N THR A 857 -20.19 49.89 -12.54
CA THR A 857 -18.79 49.95 -12.07
C THR A 857 -18.67 50.82 -10.81
N VAL A 858 -17.98 50.34 -9.78
CA VAL A 858 -17.88 51.07 -8.49
C VAL A 858 -17.14 52.41 -8.63
N SER A 859 -16.22 52.54 -9.57
CA SER A 859 -15.39 53.75 -9.77
C SER A 859 -16.02 54.83 -10.64
N SER A 860 -16.91 54.46 -11.57
CA SER A 860 -17.36 55.35 -12.65
C SER A 860 -18.87 55.30 -12.93
N ASP A 861 -19.63 54.54 -12.14
CA ASP A 861 -21.08 54.33 -12.27
C ASP A 861 -21.56 53.91 -13.69
N HIS A 862 -20.66 53.40 -14.53
CA HIS A 862 -21.01 52.91 -15.86
C HIS A 862 -21.72 51.55 -15.79
N PRO A 863 -22.81 51.35 -16.55
CA PRO A 863 -23.54 50.09 -16.57
C PRO A 863 -22.70 48.97 -17.22
N VAL A 864 -22.75 47.79 -16.61
CA VAL A 864 -22.06 46.57 -17.04
C VAL A 864 -23.10 45.50 -17.30
N TYR A 865 -23.02 44.90 -18.49
CA TYR A 865 -23.97 43.91 -18.98
C TYR A 865 -23.31 42.54 -19.13
N TRP A 866 -24.12 41.49 -19.02
CA TRP A 866 -23.85 40.21 -19.62
C TRP A 866 -24.41 40.21 -21.03
N GLU A 867 -23.54 40.02 -22.02
CA GLU A 867 -23.84 40.16 -23.45
C GLU A 867 -24.63 38.97 -24.01
N PHE A 868 -25.62 38.47 -23.27
CA PHE A 868 -26.34 37.21 -23.47
C PHE A 868 -26.82 36.96 -24.91
N GLY A 869 -27.38 37.98 -25.56
CA GLY A 869 -27.87 37.90 -26.94
C GLY A 869 -26.80 37.92 -28.04
N HIS A 870 -25.53 38.18 -27.72
CA HIS A 870 -24.47 38.35 -28.72
C HIS A 870 -24.09 37.01 -29.38
N SER A 871 -23.94 36.99 -30.71
CA SER A 871 -23.64 35.78 -31.49
C SER A 871 -22.26 35.20 -31.20
N ASP A 872 -21.29 36.07 -30.91
CA ASP A 872 -19.88 35.71 -30.70
C ASP A 872 -19.57 35.17 -29.29
N LEU A 873 -20.56 35.07 -28.40
CA LEU A 873 -20.37 34.35 -27.14
C LEU A 873 -20.12 32.86 -27.42
N VAL A 874 -19.10 32.31 -26.75
CA VAL A 874 -18.67 30.92 -26.87
C VAL A 874 -19.66 29.99 -26.18
N ASN A 875 -20.27 30.43 -25.07
CA ASN A 875 -21.44 29.83 -24.44
C ASN A 875 -22.20 30.87 -23.59
N ARG A 876 -23.40 30.48 -23.10
CA ARG A 876 -24.25 31.33 -22.26
C ARG A 876 -24.29 30.83 -20.82
N HIS A 877 -23.23 30.21 -20.32
CA HIS A 877 -23.18 29.79 -18.93
C HIS A 877 -22.59 30.90 -18.05
N MET A 878 -23.21 31.10 -16.89
CA MET A 878 -22.84 32.02 -15.83
C MET A 878 -22.50 31.23 -14.57
N LEU A 879 -21.36 31.52 -13.95
CA LEU A 879 -20.96 30.93 -12.68
C LEU A 879 -20.75 32.00 -11.60
N ILE A 880 -21.44 31.86 -10.47
CA ILE A 880 -21.48 32.83 -9.38
C ILE A 880 -20.81 32.24 -8.14
N PHE A 881 -19.76 32.89 -7.68
CA PHE A 881 -18.98 32.51 -6.50
C PHE A 881 -19.27 33.47 -5.35
N GLY A 882 -19.37 32.97 -4.12
CA GLY A 882 -19.39 33.83 -2.92
C GLY A 882 -19.83 33.10 -1.66
N SER A 883 -19.46 33.61 -0.49
CA SER A 883 -19.98 33.11 0.79
C SER A 883 -21.50 33.32 0.92
N SER A 884 -22.11 32.61 1.87
CA SER A 884 -23.52 32.84 2.22
C SER A 884 -23.78 34.31 2.58
N GLY A 885 -24.94 34.84 2.16
CA GLY A 885 -25.37 36.21 2.48
C GLY A 885 -24.71 37.36 1.69
N GLN A 886 -23.81 37.09 0.74
CA GLN A 886 -23.12 38.16 -0.02
C GLN A 886 -23.90 38.73 -1.22
N GLY A 887 -25.04 38.11 -1.57
CA GLY A 887 -25.93 38.58 -2.63
C GLY A 887 -25.98 37.71 -3.89
N LYS A 888 -25.54 36.44 -3.84
CA LYS A 888 -25.62 35.49 -4.98
C LYS A 888 -27.06 35.31 -5.47
N THR A 889 -27.96 34.85 -4.60
CA THR A 889 -29.37 34.59 -4.90
C THR A 889 -30.08 35.86 -5.37
N TYR A 890 -29.80 37.01 -4.75
CA TYR A 890 -30.31 38.32 -5.18
C TYR A 890 -29.84 38.68 -6.60
N ALA A 891 -28.57 38.44 -6.93
CA ALA A 891 -28.05 38.66 -8.28
C ALA A 891 -28.71 37.76 -9.33
N ILE A 892 -29.04 36.51 -8.97
CA ILE A 892 -29.82 35.62 -9.82
C ILE A 892 -31.22 36.19 -10.07
N GLN A 893 -31.94 36.59 -9.02
CA GLN A 893 -33.27 37.22 -9.15
C GLN A 893 -33.21 38.46 -10.06
N CYS A 894 -32.22 39.33 -9.87
CA CYS A 894 -31.96 40.48 -10.74
C CYS A 894 -31.76 40.10 -12.22
N MET A 895 -30.97 39.06 -12.51
CA MET A 895 -30.74 38.60 -13.88
C MET A 895 -32.01 38.01 -14.51
N LEU A 896 -32.78 37.24 -13.76
CA LEU A 896 -34.05 36.67 -14.24
C LEU A 896 -35.07 37.79 -14.53
N CYS A 897 -35.18 38.80 -13.67
CA CYS A 897 -36.05 39.95 -13.93
C CYS A 897 -35.62 40.74 -15.17
N GLU A 898 -34.32 40.90 -15.43
CA GLU A 898 -33.85 41.50 -16.70
C GLU A 898 -34.16 40.63 -17.92
N MET A 899 -34.09 39.31 -17.77
CA MET A 899 -34.44 38.36 -18.83
C MET A 899 -35.92 38.44 -19.22
N SER A 900 -36.82 38.81 -18.31
CA SER A 900 -38.25 38.96 -18.61
C SER A 900 -38.54 40.08 -19.63
N LYS A 901 -37.70 41.13 -19.69
CA LYS A 901 -37.78 42.20 -20.71
C LYS A 901 -37.67 41.67 -22.14
N PHE A 902 -36.98 40.53 -22.32
CA PHE A 902 -36.81 39.86 -23.60
C PHE A 902 -37.66 38.58 -23.73
N ARG A 903 -38.59 38.36 -22.78
CA ARG A 903 -39.46 37.17 -22.65
C ARG A 903 -38.68 35.85 -22.66
N GLN A 904 -37.52 35.82 -22.03
CA GLN A 904 -36.70 34.61 -21.92
C GLN A 904 -37.23 33.71 -20.81
N ASN A 905 -37.65 32.48 -21.17
CA ASN A 905 -38.11 31.48 -20.22
C ASN A 905 -36.94 30.92 -19.38
N SER A 906 -37.22 30.64 -18.11
CA SER A 906 -36.26 30.09 -17.14
C SER A 906 -36.87 29.04 -16.23
N LEU A 907 -36.02 28.11 -15.78
CA LEU A 907 -36.35 27.10 -14.78
C LEU A 907 -35.36 27.18 -13.62
N ILE A 908 -35.89 27.24 -12.40
CA ILE A 908 -35.13 27.08 -11.16
C ILE A 908 -35.42 25.70 -10.59
N ILE A 909 -34.38 24.93 -10.27
CA ILE A 909 -34.51 23.70 -9.49
C ILE A 909 -34.05 24.01 -8.07
N ASP A 910 -35.01 24.23 -7.17
CA ASP A 910 -34.77 24.70 -5.82
C ASP A 910 -34.68 23.53 -4.83
N TYR A 911 -33.52 22.84 -4.84
CA TYR A 911 -33.19 21.77 -3.88
C TYR A 911 -32.54 22.30 -2.59
N THR A 912 -32.26 23.60 -2.51
CA THR A 912 -31.57 24.25 -1.39
C THR A 912 -32.47 25.17 -0.56
N ASN A 913 -33.73 25.33 -0.98
CA ASN A 913 -34.70 26.29 -0.43
C ASN A 913 -34.28 27.76 -0.59
N GLY A 914 -33.43 28.06 -1.58
CA GLY A 914 -32.94 29.40 -1.87
C GLY A 914 -33.99 30.33 -2.49
N PHE A 915 -35.05 29.76 -3.09
CA PHE A 915 -36.08 30.49 -3.83
C PHE A 915 -37.50 30.25 -3.29
N LEU A 916 -37.62 29.93 -2.00
CA LEU A 916 -38.91 29.90 -1.30
C LEU A 916 -39.65 31.24 -1.45
N PRO A 917 -41.00 31.27 -1.37
CA PRO A 917 -41.78 32.49 -1.51
C PRO A 917 -41.35 33.65 -0.58
N ASN A 918 -40.86 33.35 0.62
CA ASN A 918 -40.36 34.34 1.57
C ASN A 918 -38.91 34.80 1.32
N HIS A 919 -38.18 34.16 0.39
CA HIS A 919 -36.82 34.53 -0.04
C HIS A 919 -36.80 35.28 -1.38
N LEU A 920 -37.94 35.34 -2.08
CA LEU A 920 -38.12 36.17 -3.26
C LEU A 920 -38.39 37.62 -2.86
N GLU A 921 -37.68 38.55 -3.49
CA GLU A 921 -37.91 39.99 -3.34
C GLU A 921 -39.29 40.36 -3.92
N ASP A 922 -39.96 41.35 -3.33
CA ASP A 922 -41.33 41.69 -3.73
C ASP A 922 -41.41 42.16 -5.19
N VAL A 923 -40.42 42.94 -5.66
CA VAL A 923 -40.30 43.33 -7.07
C VAL A 923 -40.10 42.10 -7.97
N ALA A 924 -39.32 41.10 -7.53
CA ALA A 924 -39.11 39.89 -8.31
C ALA A 924 -40.37 39.03 -8.39
N LYS A 925 -41.18 38.95 -7.32
CA LYS A 925 -42.50 38.29 -7.35
C LYS A 925 -43.45 38.95 -8.33
N GLU A 926 -43.48 40.27 -8.35
CA GLU A 926 -44.34 41.06 -9.25
C GLU A 926 -43.92 40.90 -10.72
N VAL A 927 -42.62 41.05 -11.00
CA VAL A 927 -42.08 41.03 -12.38
C VAL A 927 -42.03 39.62 -12.97
N LEU A 928 -41.62 38.61 -12.19
CA LEU A 928 -41.46 37.25 -12.70
C LEU A 928 -42.74 36.42 -12.59
N ALA A 929 -43.60 36.74 -11.62
CA ALA A 929 -44.78 35.96 -11.24
C ALA A 929 -44.53 34.44 -11.31
N PRO A 930 -43.51 33.92 -10.59
CA PRO A 930 -43.01 32.58 -10.85
C PRO A 930 -44.04 31.52 -10.47
N ARG A 931 -44.25 30.53 -11.35
CA ARG A 931 -45.07 29.36 -11.02
C ARG A 931 -44.21 28.32 -10.30
N GLN A 932 -44.59 28.01 -9.07
CA GLN A 932 -43.91 26.99 -8.26
C GLN A 932 -44.64 25.66 -8.36
N TYR A 933 -43.90 24.61 -8.68
CA TYR A 933 -44.35 23.22 -8.67
C TYR A 933 -43.73 22.56 -7.44
N VAL A 934 -44.53 22.39 -6.38
CA VAL A 934 -44.07 21.79 -5.12
C VAL A 934 -44.16 20.27 -5.25
N VAL A 935 -43.02 19.62 -5.47
CA VAL A 935 -42.98 18.19 -5.86
C VAL A 935 -43.62 17.28 -4.81
N ARG A 936 -43.53 17.64 -3.54
CA ARG A 936 -44.15 16.90 -2.44
C ARG A 936 -45.69 16.96 -2.43
N GLN A 937 -46.28 17.96 -3.09
CA GLN A 937 -47.74 18.11 -3.20
C GLN A 937 -48.27 17.55 -4.51
N GLU A 938 -47.50 17.70 -5.59
CA GLU A 938 -47.83 17.23 -6.93
C GLU A 938 -46.57 16.60 -7.54
N PRO A 939 -46.55 15.28 -7.80
CA PRO A 939 -45.38 14.61 -8.36
C PRO A 939 -45.00 15.20 -9.71
N LEU A 940 -43.70 15.21 -10.02
CA LEU A 940 -43.24 15.68 -11.33
C LEU A 940 -43.72 14.72 -12.42
N PRO A 941 -44.26 15.22 -13.55
CA PRO A 941 -44.69 14.38 -14.66
C PRO A 941 -43.52 13.88 -15.51
N ILE A 942 -42.54 13.26 -14.85
CA ILE A 942 -41.34 12.65 -15.42
C ILE A 942 -41.42 11.17 -15.06
N ASN A 943 -41.37 10.28 -16.05
CA ASN A 943 -41.18 8.86 -15.84
C ASN A 943 -39.70 8.50 -16.09
N PRO A 944 -38.90 8.19 -15.05
CA PRO A 944 -37.47 7.91 -15.18
C PRO A 944 -37.12 6.74 -16.10
N PHE A 945 -38.07 5.81 -16.28
CA PHE A 945 -37.89 4.54 -16.98
C PHE A 945 -38.17 4.61 -18.48
N LEU A 946 -38.63 5.75 -19.00
CA LEU A 946 -38.84 5.90 -20.43
C LEU A 946 -37.50 5.89 -21.20
N PRO A 947 -37.42 5.19 -22.36
CA PRO A 947 -36.23 5.20 -23.19
C PRO A 947 -35.95 6.60 -23.76
N GLN A 948 -34.73 7.10 -23.55
CA GLN A 948 -34.30 8.33 -24.21
C GLN A 948 -33.84 8.09 -25.66
N VAL A 949 -33.94 9.12 -26.49
CA VAL A 949 -33.51 9.11 -27.89
C VAL A 949 -32.52 10.24 -28.12
N SER A 950 -31.32 9.91 -28.58
CA SER A 950 -30.28 10.88 -28.95
C SER A 950 -30.09 10.91 -30.46
N ASP A 951 -30.03 12.10 -31.06
CA ASP A 951 -29.65 12.31 -32.46
C ASP A 951 -28.21 12.86 -32.55
N ASN A 952 -27.28 12.00 -32.94
CA ASN A 952 -25.87 12.33 -33.06
C ASN A 952 -25.51 12.69 -34.51
N GLY A 953 -26.09 13.77 -35.03
CA GLY A 953 -25.78 14.27 -36.38
C GLY A 953 -26.38 13.43 -37.50
N GLY A 954 -27.61 12.96 -37.31
CA GLY A 954 -28.37 12.13 -38.23
C GLY A 954 -28.42 10.64 -37.84
N ILE A 955 -27.69 10.23 -36.80
CA ILE A 955 -27.73 8.86 -36.24
C ILE A 955 -28.60 8.89 -35.00
N VAL A 956 -29.82 8.36 -35.13
CA VAL A 956 -30.79 8.25 -34.04
C VAL A 956 -30.52 6.97 -33.25
N ILE A 957 -30.14 7.11 -31.98
CA ILE A 957 -29.92 6.00 -31.04
C ILE A 957 -31.01 6.08 -29.97
N ARG A 958 -31.72 4.98 -29.77
CA ARG A 958 -32.72 4.81 -28.70
C ARG A 958 -32.14 3.91 -27.60
N GLU A 959 -32.32 4.29 -26.34
CA GLU A 959 -31.91 3.46 -25.20
C GLU A 959 -32.63 2.10 -25.22
N ASN A 960 -31.89 1.03 -24.90
CA ASN A 960 -32.46 -0.27 -24.59
C ASN A 960 -32.57 -0.44 -23.05
N SER A 961 -33.22 -1.51 -22.60
CA SER A 961 -33.48 -1.76 -21.16
C SER A 961 -32.21 -1.77 -20.30
N ASN A 962 -31.11 -2.30 -20.84
CA ASN A 962 -29.80 -2.25 -20.18
C ASN A 962 -29.27 -0.81 -20.03
N ALA A 963 -29.42 0.04 -21.05
CA ALA A 963 -29.01 1.45 -20.96
C ALA A 963 -29.87 2.21 -19.93
N ILE A 964 -31.18 1.96 -19.89
CA ILE A 964 -32.10 2.53 -18.89
C ILE A 964 -31.70 2.08 -17.48
N ALA A 965 -31.43 0.79 -17.29
CA ALA A 965 -30.97 0.24 -16.02
C ALA A 965 -29.65 0.87 -15.56
N LYS A 966 -28.66 1.01 -16.44
CA LYS A 966 -27.39 1.70 -16.13
C LYS A 966 -27.58 3.15 -15.74
N ARG A 967 -28.43 3.88 -16.46
CA ARG A 967 -28.73 5.30 -16.18
C ARG A 967 -29.37 5.46 -14.81
N ILE A 968 -30.42 4.68 -14.51
CA ILE A 968 -31.16 4.80 -13.26
C ILE A 968 -30.34 4.27 -12.09
N ALA A 969 -29.69 3.09 -12.22
CA ALA A 969 -28.84 2.55 -11.16
C ALA A 969 -27.66 3.46 -10.86
N GLY A 970 -27.03 4.04 -11.90
CA GLY A 970 -25.94 5.03 -11.73
C GLY A 970 -26.38 6.32 -11.03
N LEU A 971 -27.65 6.71 -11.14
CA LEU A 971 -28.19 7.85 -10.41
C LEU A 971 -28.42 7.55 -8.93
N PHE A 972 -28.93 6.37 -8.60
CA PHE A 972 -29.02 5.95 -7.20
C PHE A 972 -27.63 5.78 -6.58
N ASP A 973 -26.67 5.25 -7.32
CA ASP A 973 -25.26 5.12 -6.93
C ASP A 973 -24.62 6.46 -6.58
N SER A 974 -24.76 7.47 -7.45
CA SER A 974 -24.13 8.78 -7.23
C SER A 974 -24.66 9.57 -6.03
N VAL A 975 -25.83 9.22 -5.49
CA VAL A 975 -26.47 9.93 -4.38
C VAL A 975 -26.52 9.11 -3.10
N TYR A 976 -26.84 7.83 -3.19
CA TYR A 976 -27.00 6.95 -2.03
C TYR A 976 -25.77 6.10 -1.74
N ASP A 977 -24.77 6.05 -2.62
CA ASP A 977 -23.55 5.24 -2.43
C ASP A 977 -23.91 3.76 -2.21
N ILE A 978 -24.43 3.11 -3.24
CA ILE A 978 -24.91 1.72 -3.15
C ILE A 978 -23.80 0.77 -3.61
N GLY A 979 -23.35 -0.14 -2.74
CA GLY A 979 -22.25 -1.06 -3.06
C GLY A 979 -22.52 -1.95 -4.27
N ASN A 980 -21.47 -2.52 -4.89
CA ASN A 980 -21.55 -3.31 -6.13
C ASN A 980 -22.67 -4.33 -6.23
N GLN A 981 -22.82 -5.12 -5.17
CA GLN A 981 -23.82 -6.16 -5.13
C GLN A 981 -25.23 -5.56 -5.13
N GLN A 982 -25.42 -4.43 -4.45
CA GLN A 982 -26.66 -3.65 -4.47
C GLN A 982 -26.88 -3.00 -5.83
N TYR A 983 -25.85 -2.42 -6.45
CA TYR A 983 -25.91 -1.90 -7.82
C TYR A 983 -26.34 -2.99 -8.80
N SER A 984 -25.76 -4.19 -8.71
CA SER A 984 -26.11 -5.32 -9.57
C SER A 984 -27.56 -5.78 -9.36
N VAL A 985 -28.06 -5.79 -8.12
CA VAL A 985 -29.47 -6.11 -7.83
C VAL A 985 -30.38 -5.03 -8.39
N LEU A 986 -30.08 -3.75 -8.17
CA LEU A 986 -30.85 -2.61 -8.67
C LEU A 986 -30.91 -2.61 -10.20
N HIS A 987 -29.75 -2.71 -10.85
CA HIS A 987 -29.64 -2.76 -12.30
C HIS A 987 -30.48 -3.91 -12.88
N ARG A 988 -30.39 -5.09 -12.26
CA ARG A 988 -31.16 -6.26 -12.70
C ARG A 988 -32.66 -6.06 -12.52
N ALA A 989 -33.10 -5.58 -11.36
CA ALA A 989 -34.51 -5.30 -11.09
C ALA A 989 -35.08 -4.28 -12.10
N ILE A 990 -34.33 -3.22 -12.41
CA ILE A 990 -34.76 -2.22 -13.39
C ILE A 990 -34.81 -2.82 -14.79
N MET A 991 -33.79 -3.57 -15.21
CA MET A 991 -33.76 -4.18 -16.54
C MET A 991 -34.93 -5.16 -16.74
N GLU A 992 -35.16 -6.07 -15.78
CA GLU A 992 -36.27 -7.02 -15.81
C GLU A 992 -37.63 -6.31 -15.76
N GLY A 993 -37.76 -5.24 -14.97
CA GLY A 993 -38.96 -4.42 -14.88
C GLY A 993 -39.27 -3.67 -16.18
N VAL A 994 -38.26 -3.05 -16.80
CA VAL A 994 -38.42 -2.35 -18.09
C VAL A 994 -38.74 -3.32 -19.22
N ASP A 995 -38.12 -4.50 -19.25
CA ASP A 995 -38.40 -5.53 -20.27
C ASP A 995 -39.82 -6.10 -20.15
N SER A 996 -40.37 -6.16 -18.94
CA SER A 996 -41.68 -6.77 -18.68
C SER A 996 -42.85 -5.78 -18.67
N LEU A 997 -42.62 -4.56 -18.19
CA LEU A 997 -43.65 -3.53 -17.97
C LEU A 997 -43.56 -2.37 -18.96
N GLU A 998 -42.45 -2.25 -19.71
CA GLU A 998 -42.19 -1.16 -20.65
C GLU A 998 -42.47 0.23 -20.04
N SER A 999 -43.43 0.98 -20.60
CA SER A 999 -43.78 2.33 -20.16
C SER A 999 -44.61 2.37 -18.87
N GLU A 1000 -45.14 1.24 -18.41
CA GLU A 1000 -45.81 1.11 -17.12
C GLU A 1000 -44.82 0.93 -15.95
N MET A 1001 -43.53 0.75 -16.25
CA MET A 1001 -42.48 0.66 -15.24
C MET A 1001 -42.42 1.96 -14.42
N ASN A 1002 -42.35 1.83 -13.08
CA ASN A 1002 -42.29 2.94 -12.14
C ASN A 1002 -41.49 2.56 -10.88
N LEU A 1003 -41.33 3.50 -9.94
CA LEU A 1003 -40.52 3.29 -8.73
C LEU A 1003 -41.12 2.24 -7.78
N ASP A 1004 -42.46 2.14 -7.68
CA ASP A 1004 -43.12 1.13 -6.84
C ASP A 1004 -42.91 -0.29 -7.40
N HIS A 1005 -42.98 -0.44 -8.73
CA HIS A 1005 -42.64 -1.69 -9.42
C HIS A 1005 -41.18 -2.06 -9.23
N MET A 1006 -40.26 -1.10 -9.33
CA MET A 1006 -38.83 -1.31 -9.05
C MET A 1006 -38.61 -1.82 -7.63
N LEU A 1007 -39.25 -1.20 -6.63
CA LEU A 1007 -39.12 -1.61 -5.22
C LEU A 1007 -39.69 -3.02 -4.99
N SER A 1008 -40.83 -3.34 -5.61
CA SER A 1008 -41.46 -4.66 -5.54
C SER A 1008 -40.59 -5.76 -6.15
N LEU A 1009 -39.91 -5.46 -7.27
CA LEU A 1009 -38.95 -6.38 -7.89
C LEU A 1009 -37.75 -6.62 -6.98
N ILE A 1010 -37.19 -5.59 -6.37
CA ILE A 1010 -36.10 -5.73 -5.38
C ILE A 1010 -36.56 -6.57 -4.18
N GLU A 1011 -37.79 -6.35 -3.68
CA GLU A 1011 -38.38 -7.14 -2.59
C GLU A 1011 -38.51 -8.62 -2.97
N SER A 1012 -38.99 -8.93 -4.18
CA SER A 1012 -39.06 -10.32 -4.66
C SER A 1012 -37.68 -10.98 -4.78
N MET A 1013 -36.65 -10.21 -5.18
CA MET A 1013 -35.27 -10.70 -5.23
C MET A 1013 -34.71 -10.99 -3.84
N ALA A 1014 -35.25 -10.39 -2.78
CA ALA A 1014 -34.85 -10.70 -1.41
C ALA A 1014 -35.28 -12.11 -0.95
N GLU A 1015 -36.21 -12.75 -1.66
CA GLU A 1015 -36.63 -14.13 -1.40
C GLU A 1015 -35.64 -15.16 -1.99
N ASP A 1016 -34.86 -14.79 -3.02
CA ASP A 1016 -33.78 -15.62 -3.56
C ASP A 1016 -32.57 -15.55 -2.62
N LYS A 1017 -32.15 -16.70 -2.09
CA LYS A 1017 -30.97 -16.82 -1.20
C LYS A 1017 -29.71 -16.16 -1.77
N ARG A 1018 -29.55 -16.10 -3.10
CA ARG A 1018 -28.40 -15.48 -3.76
C ARG A 1018 -28.35 -13.97 -3.61
N TYR A 1019 -29.50 -13.30 -3.53
CA TYR A 1019 -29.60 -11.84 -3.51
C TYR A 1019 -30.13 -11.31 -2.17
N LYS A 1020 -30.62 -12.18 -1.28
CA LYS A 1020 -31.30 -11.85 -0.02
C LYS A 1020 -30.69 -10.66 0.74
N THR A 1021 -29.43 -10.75 1.15
CA THR A 1021 -28.80 -9.71 1.99
C THR A 1021 -28.73 -8.35 1.26
N TYR A 1022 -28.33 -8.35 0.00
CA TYR A 1022 -28.13 -7.13 -0.77
C TYR A 1022 -29.46 -6.49 -1.20
N ALA A 1023 -30.43 -7.31 -1.60
CA ALA A 1023 -31.78 -6.88 -1.93
C ALA A 1023 -32.52 -6.31 -0.71
N GLN A 1024 -32.41 -6.94 0.47
CA GLN A 1024 -33.00 -6.41 1.72
C GLN A 1024 -32.38 -5.07 2.12
N SER A 1025 -31.06 -4.97 2.07
CA SER A 1025 -30.35 -3.74 2.40
C SER A 1025 -30.69 -2.61 1.41
N LEU A 1026 -30.69 -2.91 0.11
CA LEU A 1026 -31.08 -1.97 -0.95
C LEU A 1026 -32.55 -1.53 -0.81
N TYR A 1027 -33.47 -2.46 -0.55
CA TYR A 1027 -34.89 -2.17 -0.33
C TYR A 1027 -35.06 -1.17 0.82
N ASN A 1028 -34.42 -1.42 1.96
CA ASN A 1028 -34.50 -0.53 3.13
C ASN A 1028 -33.93 0.87 2.84
N LYS A 1029 -32.87 0.94 2.02
CA LYS A 1029 -32.20 2.19 1.65
C LYS A 1029 -33.03 3.03 0.68
N LEU A 1030 -33.66 2.42 -0.32
CA LEU A 1030 -34.43 3.13 -1.36
C LEU A 1030 -35.88 3.40 -0.99
N ARG A 1031 -36.48 2.60 -0.10
CA ARG A 1031 -37.88 2.71 0.28
C ARG A 1031 -38.31 4.12 0.72
N PRO A 1032 -37.55 4.86 1.57
CA PRO A 1032 -37.93 6.22 1.96
C PRO A 1032 -38.15 7.17 0.77
N PHE A 1033 -37.24 7.15 -0.21
CA PHE A 1033 -37.33 7.97 -1.42
C PHE A 1033 -38.55 7.63 -2.27
N ILE A 1034 -38.85 6.34 -2.40
CA ILE A 1034 -39.95 5.85 -3.24
C ILE A 1034 -41.30 6.20 -2.61
N LEU A 1035 -41.39 6.15 -1.28
CA LEU A 1035 -42.59 6.55 -0.53
C LEU A 1035 -42.90 8.05 -0.63
N ASP A 1036 -41.91 8.90 -0.91
CA ASP A 1036 -42.12 10.33 -1.18
C ASP A 1036 -42.77 10.59 -2.56
N GLN A 1037 -42.91 9.55 -3.41
CA GLN A 1037 -43.57 9.57 -4.72
C GLN A 1037 -43.21 10.80 -5.57
N PRO A 1038 -41.93 11.05 -5.88
CA PRO A 1038 -41.50 12.29 -6.52
C PRO A 1038 -41.88 12.40 -8.01
N PHE A 1039 -42.26 11.29 -8.63
CA PHE A 1039 -42.46 11.15 -10.08
C PHE A 1039 -43.78 10.46 -10.39
N SER A 1040 -44.45 10.88 -11.46
CA SER A 1040 -45.63 10.19 -11.98
C SER A 1040 -45.26 9.13 -13.03
N SER A 1041 -46.14 8.16 -13.23
CA SER A 1041 -46.01 7.10 -14.24
C SER A 1041 -46.87 7.37 -15.48
N GLY A 1042 -46.57 6.69 -16.60
CA GLY A 1042 -47.34 6.75 -17.85
C GLY A 1042 -46.48 6.83 -19.12
N ASN A 1043 -47.18 6.87 -20.27
CA ASN A 1043 -46.58 6.83 -21.61
C ASN A 1043 -46.12 8.21 -22.13
N GLU A 1044 -46.52 9.29 -21.49
CA GLU A 1044 -46.18 10.66 -21.90
C GLU A 1044 -45.06 11.19 -21.01
N GLY A 1045 -43.94 11.59 -21.61
CA GLY A 1045 -42.84 12.27 -20.91
C GLY A 1045 -43.18 13.73 -20.63
N PHE A 1046 -42.36 14.38 -19.79
CA PHE A 1046 -42.56 15.79 -19.43
C PHE A 1046 -42.54 16.69 -20.66
N ASP A 1047 -43.54 17.57 -20.82
CA ASP A 1047 -43.63 18.52 -21.92
C ASP A 1047 -42.69 19.73 -21.68
N TRP A 1048 -41.40 19.50 -21.87
CA TRP A 1048 -40.36 20.53 -21.81
C TRP A 1048 -40.59 21.68 -22.79
N ASP A 1049 -41.20 21.38 -23.94
CA ASP A 1049 -41.57 22.38 -24.94
C ASP A 1049 -42.62 23.34 -24.38
N HIS A 1050 -43.59 22.86 -23.61
CA HIS A 1050 -44.54 23.72 -22.90
C HIS A 1050 -43.84 24.69 -21.95
N LEU A 1051 -42.89 24.20 -21.15
CA LEU A 1051 -42.19 25.00 -20.15
C LEU A 1051 -41.35 26.10 -20.79
N PHE A 1052 -40.70 25.83 -21.93
CA PHE A 1052 -39.79 26.77 -22.58
C PHE A 1052 -40.33 27.52 -23.80
N LEU A 1053 -41.43 27.10 -24.43
CA LEU A 1053 -41.99 27.71 -25.65
C LEU A 1053 -43.32 28.45 -25.43
N LYS A 1054 -44.11 28.13 -24.39
CA LYS A 1054 -45.35 28.86 -24.09
C LYS A 1054 -45.06 30.15 -23.34
N GLN A 1055 -45.89 31.18 -23.59
CA GLN A 1055 -45.49 32.57 -23.38
C GLN A 1055 -45.57 33.03 -21.91
N ASP A 1056 -46.34 32.40 -21.02
CA ASP A 1056 -46.40 32.75 -19.59
C ASP A 1056 -46.76 31.51 -18.72
N PRO A 1057 -46.24 31.42 -17.48
CA PRO A 1057 -45.29 32.33 -16.83
C PRO A 1057 -43.84 32.07 -17.27
N LEU A 1058 -43.04 33.15 -17.32
CA LEU A 1058 -41.65 33.12 -17.82
C LEU A 1058 -40.64 32.47 -16.86
N CYS A 1059 -40.98 32.37 -15.57
CA CYS A 1059 -40.15 31.76 -14.55
C CYS A 1059 -40.90 30.60 -13.90
N ASN A 1060 -40.33 29.41 -14.00
CA ASN A 1060 -40.85 28.19 -13.39
C ASN A 1060 -39.88 27.74 -12.29
N ILE A 1061 -40.42 27.28 -11.15
CA ILE A 1061 -39.62 26.79 -10.03
C ILE A 1061 -40.08 25.38 -9.68
N PHE A 1062 -39.20 24.40 -9.83
CA PHE A 1062 -39.38 23.08 -9.23
C PHE A 1062 -38.90 23.16 -7.78
N GLN A 1063 -39.87 23.13 -6.86
CA GLN A 1063 -39.66 23.39 -5.45
C GLN A 1063 -39.61 22.06 -4.69
N LEU A 1064 -38.44 21.76 -4.11
CA LEU A 1064 -38.18 20.51 -3.39
C LEU A 1064 -38.23 20.71 -1.86
N ALA A 1065 -38.83 21.81 -1.42
CA ALA A 1065 -39.03 22.11 -0.01
C ALA A 1065 -39.71 20.98 0.75
N GLY A 1066 -39.11 20.64 1.90
CA GLY A 1066 -39.58 19.58 2.78
C GLY A 1066 -39.11 18.18 2.40
N MET A 1067 -38.37 18.00 1.29
CA MET A 1067 -37.65 16.75 1.03
C MET A 1067 -36.32 16.75 1.77
N ASP A 1068 -35.81 15.57 2.14
CA ASP A 1068 -34.46 15.47 2.70
C ASP A 1068 -33.40 15.75 1.62
N MET A 1069 -32.17 16.03 2.06
CA MET A 1069 -31.07 16.45 1.18
C MET A 1069 -30.75 15.41 0.09
N TYR A 1070 -30.81 14.11 0.41
CA TYR A 1070 -30.51 13.04 -0.55
C TYR A 1070 -31.63 12.92 -1.59
N SER A 1071 -32.89 12.92 -1.15
CA SER A 1071 -34.04 12.87 -2.06
C SER A 1071 -34.09 14.08 -2.99
N GLY A 1072 -33.86 15.30 -2.47
CA GLY A 1072 -33.81 16.52 -3.27
C GLY A 1072 -32.67 16.51 -4.31
N ARG A 1073 -31.49 16.00 -3.93
CA ARG A 1073 -30.37 15.81 -4.86
C ARG A 1073 -30.70 14.80 -5.96
N LEU A 1074 -31.24 13.63 -5.61
CA LEU A 1074 -31.59 12.60 -6.58
C LEU A 1074 -32.67 13.06 -7.57
N ILE A 1075 -33.70 13.76 -7.08
CA ILE A 1075 -34.75 14.34 -7.95
C ILE A 1075 -34.13 15.34 -8.92
N THR A 1076 -33.22 16.18 -8.43
CA THR A 1076 -32.48 17.12 -9.28
C THR A 1076 -31.70 16.40 -10.38
N GLU A 1077 -30.97 15.33 -10.05
CA GLU A 1077 -30.23 14.54 -11.05
C GLU A 1077 -31.14 13.89 -12.10
N PHE A 1078 -32.30 13.36 -11.70
CA PHE A 1078 -33.30 12.83 -12.63
C PHE A 1078 -33.86 13.91 -13.56
N ILE A 1079 -34.21 15.09 -13.02
CA ILE A 1079 -34.67 16.24 -13.81
C ILE A 1079 -33.62 16.63 -14.85
N LEU A 1080 -32.34 16.73 -14.43
CA LEU A 1080 -31.26 17.12 -15.31
C LEU A 1080 -31.01 16.07 -16.41
N TRP A 1081 -31.09 14.77 -16.11
CA TRP A 1081 -30.99 13.74 -17.14
C TRP A 1081 -32.16 13.75 -18.12
N ASP A 1082 -33.38 13.91 -17.64
CA ASP A 1082 -34.58 13.92 -18.49
C ASP A 1082 -34.55 15.12 -19.46
N LEU A 1083 -34.25 16.30 -18.93
CA LEU A 1083 -34.06 17.51 -19.75
C LEU A 1083 -32.92 17.33 -20.76
N TYR A 1084 -31.83 16.65 -20.39
CA TYR A 1084 -30.74 16.42 -21.33
C TYR A 1084 -31.20 15.62 -22.55
N GLY A 1085 -31.94 14.53 -22.32
CA GLY A 1085 -32.49 13.70 -23.40
C GLY A 1085 -33.41 14.51 -24.32
N HIS A 1086 -34.27 15.36 -23.74
CA HIS A 1086 -35.09 16.29 -24.52
C HIS A 1086 -34.22 17.23 -25.38
N LEU A 1087 -33.19 17.86 -24.80
CA LEU A 1087 -32.31 18.80 -25.50
C LEU A 1087 -31.51 18.14 -26.61
N GLN A 1088 -31.05 16.91 -26.45
CA GLN A 1088 -30.35 16.17 -27.51
C GLN A 1088 -31.26 15.90 -28.72
N SER A 1089 -32.56 15.71 -28.48
CA SER A 1089 -33.52 15.41 -29.55
C SER A 1089 -34.06 16.66 -30.28
N LYS A 1090 -34.25 17.78 -29.57
CA LYS A 1090 -34.96 18.97 -30.09
C LYS A 1090 -34.21 20.30 -29.97
N GLY A 1091 -33.14 20.35 -29.17
CA GLY A 1091 -32.45 21.58 -28.81
C GLY A 1091 -31.71 22.25 -29.97
N LYS A 1092 -31.64 23.59 -29.96
CA LYS A 1092 -30.95 24.40 -30.97
C LYS A 1092 -30.15 25.51 -30.32
N LYS A 1093 -28.89 25.72 -30.75
CA LYS A 1093 -27.97 26.75 -30.24
C LYS A 1093 -28.57 28.17 -30.17
N THR A 1094 -29.44 28.52 -31.12
CA THR A 1094 -30.04 29.87 -31.24
C THR A 1094 -31.23 30.10 -30.32
N ASP A 1095 -31.68 29.08 -29.58
CA ASP A 1095 -32.88 29.13 -28.76
C ASP A 1095 -32.54 28.75 -27.30
N PRO A 1096 -32.04 29.71 -26.49
CA PRO A 1096 -31.44 29.39 -25.22
C PRO A 1096 -32.47 28.98 -24.15
N LYS A 1097 -32.18 27.91 -23.40
CA LYS A 1097 -32.98 27.40 -22.27
C LYS A 1097 -32.22 27.68 -20.98
N VAL A 1098 -32.76 28.57 -20.14
CA VAL A 1098 -32.08 29.06 -18.94
C VAL A 1098 -32.43 28.17 -17.75
N ILE A 1099 -31.42 27.52 -17.15
CA ILE A 1099 -31.55 26.68 -15.96
C ILE A 1099 -30.73 27.29 -14.82
N VAL A 1100 -31.33 27.40 -13.65
CA VAL A 1100 -30.71 27.90 -12.42
C VAL A 1100 -30.48 26.74 -11.45
N LEU A 1101 -29.23 26.59 -11.00
CA LEU A 1101 -28.83 25.62 -9.97
C LEU A 1101 -28.02 26.36 -8.88
N ASP A 1102 -28.55 26.40 -7.67
CA ASP A 1102 -27.90 27.02 -6.51
C ASP A 1102 -27.19 25.96 -5.66
N GLU A 1103 -26.07 26.29 -5.03
CA GLU A 1103 -25.18 25.36 -4.34
C GLU A 1103 -24.80 24.12 -5.19
N VAL A 1104 -24.35 24.38 -6.41
CA VAL A 1104 -24.01 23.34 -7.41
C VAL A 1104 -22.93 22.38 -6.93
N GLN A 1105 -22.15 22.74 -5.90
CA GLN A 1105 -21.17 21.83 -5.29
C GLN A 1105 -21.78 20.56 -4.68
N ASN A 1106 -23.10 20.57 -4.43
CA ASN A 1106 -23.82 19.43 -3.88
C ASN A 1106 -24.33 18.44 -4.95
N LEU A 1107 -24.13 18.73 -6.25
CA LEU A 1107 -24.53 17.85 -7.36
C LEU A 1107 -23.38 16.95 -7.81
N ASP A 1108 -23.67 15.95 -8.65
CA ASP A 1108 -22.63 15.07 -9.20
C ASP A 1108 -21.80 15.78 -10.29
N HIS A 1109 -20.50 15.93 -10.01
CA HIS A 1109 -19.53 16.51 -10.93
C HIS A 1109 -18.74 15.46 -11.71
N LYS A 1110 -18.90 14.15 -11.43
CA LYS A 1110 -18.14 13.06 -12.07
C LYS A 1110 -18.27 13.11 -13.60
N GLU A 1111 -17.24 12.61 -14.30
CA GLU A 1111 -17.28 12.54 -15.76
C GLU A 1111 -18.43 11.65 -16.23
N GLY A 1112 -19.27 12.17 -17.13
CA GLY A 1112 -20.48 11.48 -17.58
C GLY A 1112 -21.78 11.90 -16.89
N SER A 1113 -21.72 12.68 -15.79
CA SER A 1113 -22.90 13.24 -15.11
C SER A 1113 -23.65 14.26 -15.98
N PRO A 1114 -24.93 14.56 -15.70
CA PRO A 1114 -25.70 15.59 -16.43
C PRO A 1114 -25.02 16.94 -16.42
N LEU A 1115 -24.56 17.37 -15.24
CA LEU A 1115 -23.92 18.67 -15.08
C LEU A 1115 -22.63 18.77 -15.91
N SER A 1116 -21.81 17.70 -15.92
CA SER A 1116 -20.62 17.63 -16.77
C SER A 1116 -20.96 17.74 -18.26
N LYS A 1117 -22.00 17.04 -18.72
CA LYS A 1117 -22.49 17.13 -20.12
C LYS A 1117 -23.03 18.51 -20.44
N TYR A 1118 -23.78 19.11 -19.51
CA TYR A 1118 -24.36 20.44 -19.66
C TYR A 1118 -23.29 21.50 -19.89
N LEU A 1119 -22.20 21.47 -19.11
CA LEU A 1119 -21.08 22.40 -19.23
C LEU A 1119 -20.26 22.21 -20.52
N ARG A 1120 -20.07 20.96 -20.97
CA ARG A 1120 -19.24 20.61 -22.13
C ARG A 1120 -19.94 20.80 -23.47
N GLU A 1121 -21.17 20.32 -23.57
CA GLU A 1121 -21.88 20.21 -24.85
C GLU A 1121 -23.26 20.86 -24.87
N GLY A 1122 -23.82 21.22 -23.71
CA GLY A 1122 -25.14 21.85 -23.60
C GLY A 1122 -25.33 23.08 -24.50
N ARG A 1123 -24.28 23.88 -24.71
CA ARG A 1123 -24.30 25.04 -25.62
C ARG A 1123 -24.75 24.71 -27.06
N LYS A 1124 -24.50 23.48 -27.55
CA LYS A 1124 -24.88 23.05 -28.91
C LYS A 1124 -26.40 22.97 -29.04
N PHE A 1125 -27.07 22.61 -27.95
CA PHE A 1125 -28.51 22.39 -27.85
C PHE A 1125 -29.27 23.63 -27.32
N GLY A 1126 -28.58 24.76 -27.14
CA GLY A 1126 -29.18 25.97 -26.59
C GLY A 1126 -29.22 26.00 -25.07
N LEU A 1127 -28.50 25.16 -24.34
CA LEU A 1127 -28.53 25.23 -22.88
C LEU A 1127 -27.75 26.45 -22.35
N SER A 1128 -28.35 27.16 -21.39
CA SER A 1128 -27.77 28.29 -20.64
C SER A 1128 -27.87 27.98 -19.15
N LEU A 1129 -26.75 27.96 -18.44
CA LEU A 1129 -26.72 27.63 -17.02
C LEU A 1129 -26.43 28.87 -16.20
N ILE A 1130 -27.14 29.07 -15.10
CA ILE A 1130 -26.80 30.02 -14.05
C ILE A 1130 -26.51 29.17 -12.81
N LEU A 1131 -25.22 29.01 -12.52
CA LEU A 1131 -24.72 28.17 -11.44
C LEU A 1131 -24.23 29.04 -10.29
N ALA A 1132 -24.53 28.68 -9.05
CA ALA A 1132 -23.97 29.33 -7.88
C ALA A 1132 -23.26 28.33 -6.95
N THR A 1133 -22.14 28.74 -6.36
CA THR A 1133 -21.35 27.93 -5.43
C THR A 1133 -20.78 28.76 -4.27
N GLN A 1134 -20.70 28.15 -3.10
CA GLN A 1134 -20.04 28.68 -1.91
C GLN A 1134 -18.63 28.14 -1.70
N THR A 1135 -18.35 26.92 -2.16
CA THR A 1135 -17.11 26.21 -1.89
C THR A 1135 -16.55 25.58 -3.16
N MET A 1136 -15.23 25.66 -3.31
CA MET A 1136 -14.47 25.04 -4.40
C MET A 1136 -13.29 24.23 -3.89
N SER A 1137 -12.88 24.41 -2.62
CA SER A 1137 -11.76 23.68 -2.01
C SER A 1137 -11.94 22.16 -1.98
N ASN A 1138 -13.18 21.69 -1.82
CA ASN A 1138 -13.53 20.26 -1.74
C ASN A 1138 -13.69 19.57 -3.11
N MET A 1139 -13.61 20.32 -4.22
CA MET A 1139 -13.74 19.74 -5.56
C MET A 1139 -12.40 19.25 -6.11
N LYS A 1140 -12.41 18.09 -6.76
CA LYS A 1140 -11.25 17.56 -7.49
C LYS A 1140 -10.85 18.54 -8.60
N LYS A 1141 -9.58 18.49 -9.03
CA LYS A 1141 -9.03 19.45 -9.99
C LYS A 1141 -9.79 19.46 -11.32
N ASP A 1142 -10.15 18.29 -11.82
CA ASP A 1142 -10.89 18.11 -13.07
C ASP A 1142 -12.35 18.59 -12.98
N GLU A 1143 -12.99 18.47 -11.80
CA GLU A 1143 -14.32 19.03 -11.50
C GLU A 1143 -14.28 20.56 -11.53
N ARG A 1144 -13.26 21.15 -10.89
CA ARG A 1144 -13.01 22.60 -10.95
C ARG A 1144 -12.79 23.08 -12.38
N ASP A 1145 -11.99 22.36 -13.16
CA ASP A 1145 -11.73 22.69 -14.57
C ASP A 1145 -12.99 22.64 -15.44
N ARG A 1146 -13.93 21.72 -15.16
CA ARG A 1146 -15.25 21.68 -15.83
C ARG A 1146 -16.10 22.91 -15.53
N MET A 1147 -16.18 23.31 -14.26
CA MET A 1147 -16.89 24.53 -13.86
C MET A 1147 -16.32 25.79 -14.55
N PHE A 1148 -15.04 25.78 -14.95
CA PHE A 1148 -14.44 26.90 -15.68
C PHE A 1148 -14.90 27.04 -17.12
N GLN A 1149 -15.60 26.05 -17.68
CA GLN A 1149 -16.18 26.14 -19.02
C GLN A 1149 -17.28 27.20 -19.10
N ALA A 1150 -17.85 27.64 -17.98
CA ALA A 1150 -18.76 28.78 -17.96
C ALA A 1150 -18.04 30.08 -18.39
N GLU A 1151 -18.51 30.72 -19.46
CA GLU A 1151 -17.79 31.85 -20.05
C GLU A 1151 -17.78 33.09 -19.14
N HIS A 1152 -18.90 33.37 -18.47
CA HIS A 1152 -19.05 34.54 -17.62
C HIS A 1152 -19.04 34.14 -16.14
N LYS A 1153 -18.31 34.90 -15.31
CA LYS A 1153 -18.13 34.60 -13.88
C LYS A 1153 -18.37 35.83 -13.02
N LEU A 1154 -19.07 35.66 -11.90
CA LEU A 1154 -19.25 36.69 -10.87
C LEU A 1154 -18.58 36.24 -9.57
N PHE A 1155 -17.65 37.02 -9.04
CA PHE A 1155 -16.98 36.75 -7.77
C PHE A 1155 -17.43 37.73 -6.69
N PHE A 1156 -18.37 37.31 -5.84
CA PHE A 1156 -18.67 37.97 -4.57
C PHE A 1156 -17.63 37.60 -3.52
N LYS A 1157 -17.70 38.24 -2.35
CA LYS A 1157 -16.77 37.98 -1.25
C LYS A 1157 -16.79 36.50 -0.81
N PRO A 1158 -15.68 35.76 -0.91
CA PRO A 1158 -15.59 34.40 -0.37
C PRO A 1158 -15.55 34.38 1.16
N ALA A 1159 -15.74 33.20 1.74
CA ALA A 1159 -15.34 32.94 3.13
C ALA A 1159 -13.81 32.90 3.21
N ASP A 1160 -13.23 33.14 4.39
CA ASP A 1160 -11.77 33.18 4.55
C ASP A 1160 -11.10 31.84 4.15
N THR A 1161 -11.78 30.72 4.38
CA THR A 1161 -11.34 29.37 3.99
C THR A 1161 -11.34 29.16 2.47
N GLU A 1162 -12.21 29.85 1.73
CA GLU A 1162 -12.36 29.72 0.27
C GLU A 1162 -11.64 30.84 -0.51
N LEU A 1163 -11.11 31.85 0.20
CA LEU A 1163 -10.53 33.05 -0.40
C LEU A 1163 -9.40 32.73 -1.38
N LYS A 1164 -8.50 31.82 -1.00
CA LYS A 1164 -7.39 31.40 -1.86
C LYS A 1164 -7.89 30.64 -3.09
N ALA A 1165 -8.82 29.68 -2.90
CA ALA A 1165 -9.39 28.91 -4.00
C ALA A 1165 -10.07 29.82 -5.03
N PHE A 1166 -10.87 30.81 -4.60
CA PHE A 1166 -11.52 31.74 -5.53
C PHE A 1166 -10.52 32.69 -6.19
N ALA A 1167 -9.48 33.10 -5.46
CA ALA A 1167 -8.41 33.93 -6.01
C ALA A 1167 -7.59 33.21 -7.08
N ASP A 1168 -7.29 31.92 -6.90
CA ASP A 1168 -6.61 31.09 -7.89
C ASP A 1168 -7.41 31.04 -9.20
N ILE A 1169 -8.74 30.90 -9.10
CA ILE A 1169 -9.63 30.86 -10.27
C ILE A 1169 -9.65 32.21 -10.99
N ALA A 1170 -9.83 33.29 -10.24
CA ALA A 1170 -9.87 34.63 -10.82
C ALA A 1170 -8.50 35.01 -11.44
N ALA A 1171 -7.40 34.58 -10.83
CA ALA A 1171 -6.05 34.73 -11.35
C ALA A 1171 -5.85 33.99 -12.69
N LEU A 1172 -6.31 32.74 -12.78
CA LEU A 1172 -6.27 31.95 -14.01
C LEU A 1172 -7.08 32.60 -15.14
N ALA A 1173 -8.32 33.03 -14.83
CA ALA A 1173 -9.22 33.64 -15.81
C ALA A 1173 -8.71 34.99 -16.36
N THR A 1174 -7.86 35.68 -15.59
CA THR A 1174 -7.40 37.05 -15.93
C THR A 1174 -5.90 37.16 -16.20
N ARG A 1175 -5.14 36.06 -16.02
CA ARG A 1175 -3.67 36.00 -16.09
C ARG A 1175 -2.98 37.01 -15.16
N GLN A 1176 -3.54 37.22 -13.97
CA GLN A 1176 -2.98 38.07 -12.92
C GLN A 1176 -2.43 37.22 -11.77
N LYS A 1177 -1.69 37.83 -10.84
CA LYS A 1177 -1.18 37.11 -9.66
C LYS A 1177 -2.30 36.78 -8.68
N VAL A 1178 -2.20 35.62 -8.03
CA VAL A 1178 -3.15 35.16 -7.01
C VAL A 1178 -3.25 36.16 -5.85
N ASP A 1179 -2.12 36.66 -5.36
CA ASP A 1179 -2.08 37.62 -4.24
C ASP A 1179 -2.84 38.94 -4.54
N ASP A 1180 -2.89 39.36 -5.80
CA ASP A 1180 -3.68 40.53 -6.21
C ASP A 1180 -5.17 40.23 -6.09
N TRP A 1181 -5.58 39.01 -6.45
CA TRP A 1181 -6.97 38.56 -6.33
C TRP A 1181 -7.39 38.32 -4.88
N ILE A 1182 -6.52 37.80 -4.02
CA ILE A 1182 -6.76 37.69 -2.58
C ILE A 1182 -7.10 39.06 -1.99
N ARG A 1183 -6.32 40.10 -2.33
CA ARG A 1183 -6.57 41.48 -1.88
C ARG A 1183 -7.87 42.06 -2.47
N LYS A 1184 -8.12 41.84 -3.76
CA LYS A 1184 -9.34 42.32 -4.43
C LYS A 1184 -10.61 41.70 -3.87
N LEU A 1185 -10.65 40.38 -3.71
CA LEU A 1185 -11.82 39.64 -3.25
C LEU A 1185 -12.13 39.88 -1.77
N SER A 1186 -11.11 39.96 -0.90
CA SER A 1186 -11.30 40.24 0.52
C SER A 1186 -11.86 41.65 0.79
N SER A 1187 -11.59 42.61 -0.11
CA SER A 1187 -12.05 44.00 -0.04
C SER A 1187 -13.50 44.26 -0.50
N LEU A 1188 -14.18 43.24 -1.04
CA LEU A 1188 -15.55 43.38 -1.54
C LEU A 1188 -16.54 43.61 -0.38
N SER A 1189 -17.47 44.55 -0.57
CA SER A 1189 -18.63 44.72 0.33
C SER A 1189 -19.82 43.89 -0.14
N LYS A 1190 -20.84 43.69 0.72
CA LYS A 1190 -22.08 43.00 0.34
C LYS A 1190 -22.71 43.65 -0.90
N GLY A 1191 -23.09 42.84 -1.88
CA GLY A 1191 -23.63 43.30 -3.17
C GLY A 1191 -22.58 43.80 -4.18
N GLU A 1192 -21.29 43.85 -3.82
CA GLU A 1192 -20.18 44.07 -4.74
C GLU A 1192 -19.59 42.74 -5.21
N CYS A 1193 -19.25 42.66 -6.50
CA CYS A 1193 -18.58 41.51 -7.07
C CYS A 1193 -17.62 41.92 -8.18
N TYR A 1194 -16.69 41.03 -8.54
CA TYR A 1194 -15.98 41.13 -9.81
C TYR A 1194 -16.72 40.37 -10.91
N SER A 1195 -17.06 41.07 -11.98
CA SER A 1195 -17.58 40.48 -13.22
C SER A 1195 -16.41 40.20 -14.16
N ILE A 1196 -16.17 38.92 -14.46
CA ILE A 1196 -15.08 38.44 -15.31
C ILE A 1196 -15.70 37.68 -16.49
N GLY A 1197 -15.54 38.20 -17.70
CA GLY A 1197 -16.14 37.62 -18.89
C GLY A 1197 -15.98 38.52 -20.12
N LYS A 1198 -16.67 38.18 -21.20
CA LYS A 1198 -16.76 39.01 -22.40
C LYS A 1198 -17.72 40.17 -22.18
N THR A 1199 -17.24 41.38 -22.44
CA THR A 1199 -18.02 42.62 -22.43
C THR A 1199 -17.85 43.34 -23.75
N LEU A 1200 -18.86 44.09 -24.21
CA LEU A 1200 -18.72 44.91 -25.40
C LEU A 1200 -17.62 45.97 -25.21
N SER A 1201 -16.78 46.16 -26.22
CA SER A 1201 -15.77 47.21 -26.21
C SER A 1201 -16.41 48.61 -26.15
N PRO A 1202 -15.69 49.64 -25.66
CA PRO A 1202 -16.24 50.99 -25.55
C PRO A 1202 -16.72 51.61 -26.87
N ASP A 1203 -16.18 51.15 -28.00
CA ASP A 1203 -16.59 51.51 -29.36
C ASP A 1203 -17.82 50.73 -29.87
N GLY A 1204 -18.26 49.70 -29.13
CA GLY A 1204 -19.44 48.90 -29.45
C GLY A 1204 -19.22 47.79 -30.47
N GLU A 1205 -18.01 47.60 -30.99
CA GLU A 1205 -17.77 46.77 -32.18
C GLU A 1205 -17.41 45.31 -31.88
N ARG A 1206 -16.84 44.99 -30.72
CA ARG A 1206 -16.31 43.64 -30.44
C ARG A 1206 -16.41 43.22 -28.97
N LEU A 1207 -16.48 41.91 -28.72
CA LEU A 1207 -16.42 41.34 -27.38
C LEU A 1207 -14.97 41.25 -26.88
N VAL A 1208 -14.68 41.93 -25.77
CA VAL A 1208 -13.37 41.91 -25.09
C VAL A 1208 -13.48 41.30 -23.70
N SER A 1209 -12.52 40.45 -23.34
CA SER A 1209 -12.46 39.86 -22.00
C SER A 1209 -12.00 40.93 -21.00
N ARG A 1210 -12.81 41.21 -19.96
CA ARG A 1210 -12.50 42.19 -18.91
C ARG A 1210 -12.85 41.65 -17.54
N ALA A 1211 -12.17 42.19 -16.53
CA ALA A 1211 -12.48 41.99 -15.12
C ALA A 1211 -12.87 43.34 -14.50
N LEU A 1212 -14.14 43.50 -14.15
CA LEU A 1212 -14.72 44.77 -13.69
C LEU A 1212 -15.27 44.61 -12.27
N LYS A 1213 -14.85 45.48 -11.34
CA LYS A 1213 -15.49 45.59 -10.02
C LYS A 1213 -16.82 46.31 -10.17
N ILE A 1214 -17.91 45.62 -9.90
CA ILE A 1214 -19.27 46.14 -10.03
C ILE A 1214 -20.04 46.04 -8.72
N ARG A 1215 -21.05 46.89 -8.58
CA ARG A 1215 -22.14 46.70 -7.62
C ARG A 1215 -23.38 46.26 -8.38
N ILE A 1216 -24.03 45.19 -7.92
CA ILE A 1216 -25.27 44.72 -8.54
C ILE A 1216 -26.31 45.84 -8.47
N THR A 1217 -26.86 46.24 -9.61
CA THR A 1217 -27.91 47.27 -9.67
C THR A 1217 -29.16 46.72 -8.98
N ALA A 1218 -29.76 47.50 -8.10
CA ALA A 1218 -30.91 47.06 -7.33
C ALA A 1218 -32.16 46.85 -8.22
N LEU A 1219 -33.10 45.99 -7.81
CA LEU A 1219 -34.30 45.69 -8.59
C LEU A 1219 -35.13 46.95 -8.86
N GLU A 1220 -35.20 47.86 -7.89
CA GLU A 1220 -35.96 49.12 -7.97
C GLU A 1220 -35.38 50.10 -9.01
N GLU A 1221 -34.09 49.95 -9.35
CA GLU A 1221 -33.37 50.82 -10.30
C GLU A 1221 -33.41 50.29 -11.75
N ARG A 1222 -34.03 49.13 -11.98
CA ARG A 1222 -33.94 48.40 -13.25
C ARG A 1222 -35.07 48.68 -14.25
N SER A 1223 -36.00 49.58 -13.96
CA SER A 1223 -37.09 50.01 -14.85
C SER A 1223 -37.82 48.85 -15.56
N PHE A 1224 -38.75 48.20 -14.85
CA PHE A 1224 -39.56 47.09 -15.38
C PHE A 1224 -40.98 47.52 -15.84
N ASN A 1225 -41.36 48.78 -15.62
CA ASN A 1225 -42.71 49.33 -15.87
C ASN A 1225 -42.85 50.07 -17.22
N GLU A 1226 -42.13 49.66 -18.27
CA GLU A 1226 -42.28 50.21 -19.64
C GLU A 1226 -42.97 49.24 -20.61
#